data_AF-A7NQA6-F1
#
_entry.id   AF-A7NQA6-F1
#
_cell.length_a   1.000
_cell.length_b   1.000
_cell.length_c   1.000
_cell.angle_alpha   90.00
_cell.angle_beta   90.00
_cell.angle_gamma   90.00
#
_symmetry.space_group_name_H-M   'P 1'
#
loop_
_entity.id
_entity.type
_entity.pdbx_description
1 polymer ?
#
loop_
_entity_poly.entity_id
_entity_poly.type
_entity_poly.pdbx_seq_one_letter_code
_entity_poly.pdbx_strand_id
1 'polypeptide(L)'
;MSDDTSPHPSKLQPTGITAVLSAILASNPASAVVPVVPADTLDGIVERVRAARAGNVQLLVPEGIPALRGRRSFTALRLILQRDGISITVISPDADVLEAARASGLETMEVGAPSPPRPVATTRAAPPPARPVIDERDAEFLRVLNQVPSQDQYAELSKADADFAASLDDLAEAVATVSPAAAEKTTPLPGAAASQRVNAADIRLSPEEERRAAVHETGRRSEATPRRTAMPRRAAARTAQRPATPARTGDRTMIIGVAVAVLMVALLIAFGWYQANRVSIRVGPPVMQSRSQPFRDEIIPITTADPGANPSSIQAAVVRADATFTVQGQVTGETLAPVGRATGQVRIVNVIEQPFPIPEGAELLGLNPNGAEVRFAIEGPVTVPPAVTTVSDRGRSTTFGEVVVNVVARSPGSASNVGANALTQLLIPGTQPIISDRGNLLIRHDAIGGGGEEMQRIVTEAEVQRVLGEALTGLYNTGMQQLARQIDQNVLAIDPTTIFPSSIDLAQPEAYDPPLIEPPIGQPVDPANPVFRLTVSTRFSALATPRERLVSRQLELVVPQHFLQRTALCNPNERVGFDVAGWRWDGSKLTINGAVTCTEYGVITTDTLDQIRRALVGASRSDAETILQQFAQQGLISDYSLPAVQTLPGFDFLIDVRPTSTTS
;
A
#
# COMPACT_ATOMS: atom_id res chain seq x y z
N MET A 1 15.11 -51.96 -25.51
CA MET A 1 14.79 -50.70 -26.19
C MET A 1 13.58 -50.15 -25.47
N SER A 2 13.71 -48.93 -24.95
CA SER A 2 12.70 -48.31 -24.10
C SER A 2 12.58 -46.86 -24.55
N ASP A 3 11.44 -46.49 -25.11
CA ASP A 3 11.11 -45.10 -25.37
C ASP A 3 10.33 -44.57 -24.16
N ASP A 4 10.84 -43.49 -23.58
CA ASP A 4 10.21 -42.72 -22.51
C ASP A 4 9.84 -41.36 -23.09
N THR A 5 8.60 -40.92 -22.91
CA THR A 5 8.11 -39.65 -23.46
C THR A 5 7.11 -39.01 -22.50
N SER A 6 7.65 -38.42 -21.44
CA SER A 6 6.92 -37.55 -20.52
C SER A 6 6.95 -36.10 -21.02
N PRO A 7 5.81 -35.39 -21.14
CA PRO A 7 5.78 -33.99 -21.60
C PRO A 7 6.25 -33.01 -20.51
N HIS A 8 7.02 -32.00 -20.89
CA HIS A 8 7.35 -30.88 -19.99
C HIS A 8 6.16 -29.93 -19.80
N PRO A 9 5.90 -29.41 -18.58
CA PRO A 9 4.95 -28.34 -18.35
C PRO A 9 5.55 -26.99 -18.81
N SER A 10 4.87 -26.32 -19.74
CA SER A 10 5.24 -24.97 -20.20
C SER A 10 5.10 -23.94 -19.08
N LYS A 11 6.15 -23.14 -18.84
CA LYS A 11 6.05 -21.96 -17.96
C LYS A 11 5.17 -20.91 -18.62
N LEU A 12 4.00 -20.64 -18.04
CA LEU A 12 3.19 -19.47 -18.38
C LEU A 12 3.96 -18.18 -18.02
N GLN A 13 4.03 -17.25 -18.97
CA GLN A 13 4.54 -15.89 -18.71
C GLN A 13 3.40 -15.03 -18.15
N PRO A 14 3.63 -14.21 -17.10
CA PRO A 14 2.59 -13.36 -16.54
C PRO A 14 2.29 -12.18 -17.47
N THR A 15 1.07 -12.14 -18.04
CA THR A 15 0.59 -11.06 -18.90
C THR A 15 -0.28 -10.07 -18.14
N GLY A 16 0.07 -8.77 -18.21
CA GLY A 16 -0.76 -7.67 -17.70
C GLY A 16 -0.72 -7.49 -16.18
N ILE A 17 -0.51 -6.25 -15.71
CA ILE A 17 -0.54 -5.78 -14.30
C ILE A 17 0.45 -6.49 -13.34
N THR A 18 0.39 -7.81 -13.17
CA THR A 18 1.26 -8.63 -12.30
C THR A 18 2.75 -8.48 -12.65
N ALA A 19 3.07 -8.35 -13.94
CA ALA A 19 4.43 -8.06 -14.41
C ALA A 19 4.87 -6.62 -14.09
N VAL A 20 3.92 -5.66 -14.01
CA VAL A 20 4.20 -4.25 -13.69
C VAL A 20 4.42 -4.08 -12.18
N LEU A 21 3.61 -4.71 -11.33
CA LEU A 21 3.85 -4.81 -9.88
C LEU A 21 5.22 -5.42 -9.58
N SER A 22 5.57 -6.53 -10.25
CA SER A 22 6.89 -7.17 -10.13
C SER A 22 8.06 -6.27 -10.56
N ALA A 23 7.84 -5.34 -11.50
CA ALA A 23 8.86 -4.39 -11.97
C ALA A 23 8.97 -3.14 -11.07
N ILE A 24 7.85 -2.63 -10.55
CA ILE A 24 7.82 -1.46 -9.66
C ILE A 24 8.38 -1.80 -8.27
N LEU A 25 8.14 -3.01 -7.76
CA LEU A 25 8.74 -3.48 -6.50
C LEU A 25 10.28 -3.58 -6.54
N ALA A 26 10.90 -3.45 -7.72
CA ALA A 26 12.36 -3.41 -7.87
C ALA A 26 12.95 -1.98 -7.89
N SER A 27 12.13 -0.92 -7.88
CA SER A 27 12.59 0.47 -8.11
C SER A 27 12.35 1.44 -6.95
N ASN A 28 13.36 1.51 -6.06
CA ASN A 28 13.66 2.60 -5.11
C ASN A 28 12.76 2.68 -3.84
N PRO A 29 13.28 2.35 -2.63
CA PRO A 29 12.48 2.30 -1.39
C PRO A 29 12.01 3.66 -0.85
N ALA A 30 12.42 4.78 -1.47
CA ALA A 30 11.94 6.13 -1.14
C ALA A 30 10.69 6.58 -1.94
N SER A 31 10.09 5.67 -2.72
CA SER A 31 8.92 5.93 -3.57
C SER A 31 7.67 5.22 -3.04
N ALA A 32 6.55 5.93 -2.91
CA ALA A 32 5.25 5.31 -2.61
C ALA A 32 4.35 5.25 -3.86
N VAL A 33 3.48 4.25 -3.94
CA VAL A 33 2.49 4.10 -5.01
C VAL A 33 1.10 4.42 -4.46
N VAL A 34 0.38 5.34 -5.09
CA VAL A 34 -0.96 5.79 -4.68
C VAL A 34 -1.97 5.53 -5.80
N PRO A 35 -2.98 4.66 -5.59
CA PRO A 35 -4.06 4.45 -6.55
C PRO A 35 -5.14 5.52 -6.44
N VAL A 36 -5.61 6.00 -7.60
CA VAL A 36 -6.77 6.88 -7.75
C VAL A 36 -8.00 6.05 -8.13
N VAL A 37 -9.14 6.39 -7.54
CA VAL A 37 -10.44 5.72 -7.69
C VAL A 37 -11.40 6.67 -8.43
N PRO A 38 -12.33 6.18 -9.29
CA PRO A 38 -13.26 7.04 -10.06
C PRO A 38 -14.10 8.06 -9.29
N ALA A 39 -14.29 7.89 -7.98
CA ALA A 39 -15.01 8.83 -7.11
C ALA A 39 -14.11 9.91 -6.46
N ASP A 40 -12.82 9.93 -6.76
CA ASP A 40 -11.86 10.77 -6.04
C ASP A 40 -11.91 12.25 -6.44
N THR A 41 -11.97 13.11 -5.41
CA THR A 41 -11.71 14.55 -5.54
C THR A 41 -10.21 14.86 -5.48
N LEU A 42 -9.82 16.02 -5.98
CA LEU A 42 -8.42 16.47 -5.97
C LEU A 42 -7.83 16.50 -4.54
N ASP A 43 -8.61 16.98 -3.56
CA ASP A 43 -8.20 17.03 -2.16
C ASP A 43 -8.05 15.63 -1.54
N GLY A 44 -8.96 14.70 -1.88
CA GLY A 44 -8.86 13.30 -1.44
C GLY A 44 -7.67 12.53 -2.05
N ILE A 45 -7.13 13.01 -3.18
CA ILE A 45 -5.86 12.54 -3.75
C ILE A 45 -4.68 13.16 -2.99
N VAL A 46 -4.68 14.48 -2.79
CA VAL A 46 -3.65 15.20 -2.01
C VAL A 46 -3.49 14.62 -0.60
N GLU A 47 -4.58 14.28 0.09
CA GLU A 47 -4.55 13.70 1.42
C GLU A 47 -3.87 12.32 1.44
N ARG A 48 -4.18 11.44 0.47
CA ARG A 48 -3.51 10.14 0.32
C ARG A 48 -2.03 10.27 -0.02
N VAL A 49 -1.66 11.19 -0.91
CA VAL A 49 -0.26 11.46 -1.27
C VAL A 49 0.53 11.95 -0.04
N ARG A 50 -0.07 12.80 0.81
CA ARG A 50 0.52 13.20 2.09
C ARG A 50 0.58 12.06 3.12
N ALA A 51 -0.47 11.23 3.19
CA ALA A 51 -0.53 10.09 4.10
C ALA A 51 0.56 9.03 3.80
N ALA A 52 0.96 8.91 2.52
CA ALA A 52 2.04 8.03 2.09
C ALA A 52 3.46 8.46 2.57
N ARG A 53 3.64 9.73 2.94
CA ARG A 53 4.89 10.30 3.53
C ARG A 53 6.19 10.09 2.71
N ALA A 54 6.10 9.75 1.43
CA ALA A 54 7.26 9.58 0.55
C ALA A 54 7.61 10.89 -0.18
N GLY A 55 8.91 11.11 -0.42
CA GLY A 55 9.40 12.26 -1.19
C GLY A 55 9.17 12.15 -2.69
N ASN A 56 8.95 10.93 -3.19
CA ASN A 56 8.51 10.65 -4.56
C ASN A 56 7.25 9.79 -4.51
N VAL A 57 6.24 10.11 -5.31
CA VAL A 57 4.98 9.35 -5.37
C VAL A 57 4.58 9.03 -6.80
N GLN A 58 4.34 7.74 -7.05
CA GLN A 58 3.80 7.21 -8.30
C GLN A 58 2.28 7.17 -8.21
N LEU A 59 1.61 7.99 -9.00
CA LEU A 59 0.14 8.09 -9.02
C LEU A 59 -0.42 7.16 -10.09
N LEU A 60 -1.05 6.05 -9.68
CA LEU A 60 -1.76 5.14 -10.59
C LEU A 60 -3.16 5.71 -10.88
N VAL A 61 -3.37 6.17 -12.11
CA VAL A 61 -4.64 6.77 -12.55
C VAL A 61 -5.32 5.84 -13.57
N PRO A 62 -6.47 5.21 -13.26
CA PRO A 62 -7.21 4.41 -14.22
C PRO A 62 -7.95 5.29 -15.24
N GLU A 63 -8.57 4.69 -16.24
CA GLU A 63 -9.29 5.41 -17.28
C GLU A 63 -10.46 6.25 -16.74
N GLY A 64 -10.63 7.44 -17.30
CA GLY A 64 -11.85 8.22 -17.21
C GLY A 64 -11.98 9.17 -16.00
N ILE A 65 -11.03 9.20 -15.06
CA ILE A 65 -11.09 10.05 -13.84
C ILE A 65 -11.40 11.53 -14.18
N PRO A 66 -12.61 12.06 -13.90
CA PRO A 66 -12.99 13.40 -14.33
C PRO A 66 -12.19 14.49 -13.60
N ALA A 67 -11.80 14.23 -12.34
CA ALA A 67 -10.99 15.15 -11.54
C ALA A 67 -9.59 15.42 -12.14
N LEU A 68 -9.04 14.53 -12.98
CA LEU A 68 -7.66 14.60 -13.46
C LEU A 68 -7.51 14.87 -14.97
N ARG A 69 -8.56 14.82 -15.80
CA ARG A 69 -8.46 15.20 -17.23
C ARG A 69 -8.14 16.70 -17.43
N GLY A 70 -8.38 17.52 -16.41
CA GLY A 70 -8.13 18.96 -16.47
C GLY A 70 -6.66 19.33 -16.18
N ARG A 71 -6.00 20.03 -17.12
CA ARG A 71 -4.67 20.65 -16.90
C ARG A 71 -4.60 21.54 -15.64
N ARG A 72 -5.72 22.20 -15.29
CA ARG A 72 -5.86 22.99 -14.05
C ARG A 72 -5.69 22.13 -12.79
N SER A 73 -6.26 20.93 -12.76
CA SER A 73 -6.18 19.99 -11.65
C SER A 73 -4.74 19.52 -11.40
N PHE A 74 -4.02 19.07 -12.44
CA PHE A 74 -2.62 18.68 -12.28
C PHE A 74 -1.70 19.85 -11.93
N THR A 75 -1.99 21.06 -12.43
CA THR A 75 -1.26 22.28 -12.05
C THR A 75 -1.44 22.59 -10.56
N ALA A 76 -2.67 22.49 -10.03
CA ALA A 76 -2.96 22.64 -8.61
C ALA A 76 -2.31 21.52 -7.76
N LEU A 77 -2.44 20.27 -8.19
CA LEU A 77 -1.82 19.10 -7.54
C LEU A 77 -0.30 19.29 -7.38
N ARG A 78 0.38 19.70 -8.46
CA ARG A 78 1.82 19.99 -8.46
C ARG A 78 2.16 21.13 -7.51
N LEU A 79 1.44 22.26 -7.55
CA LEU A 79 1.72 23.41 -6.68
C LEU A 79 1.51 23.08 -5.19
N ILE A 80 0.50 22.30 -4.85
CA ILE A 80 0.20 21.90 -3.47
C ILE A 80 1.30 20.99 -2.92
N LEU A 81 1.71 19.97 -3.70
CA LEU A 81 2.64 18.94 -3.24
C LEU A 81 4.12 19.34 -3.38
N GLN A 82 4.47 20.18 -4.36
CA GLN A 82 5.79 20.79 -4.46
C GLN A 82 6.10 21.69 -3.25
N ARG A 83 5.08 22.33 -2.65
CA ARG A 83 5.23 23.10 -1.41
C ARG A 83 5.61 22.23 -0.21
N ASP A 84 5.20 20.97 -0.22
CA ASP A 84 5.45 20.00 0.84
C ASP A 84 6.66 19.09 0.51
N GLY A 85 7.38 19.37 -0.58
CA GLY A 85 8.61 18.67 -0.99
C GLY A 85 8.42 17.35 -1.74
N ILE A 86 7.21 17.07 -2.25
CA ILE A 86 6.85 15.78 -2.86
C ILE A 86 6.86 15.88 -4.39
N SER A 87 7.67 15.03 -5.03
CA SER A 87 7.69 14.82 -6.49
C SER A 87 6.64 13.79 -6.92
N ILE A 88 6.08 13.94 -8.12
CA ILE A 88 5.00 13.06 -8.63
C ILE A 88 5.32 12.56 -10.04
N THR A 89 5.19 11.24 -10.23
CA THR A 89 5.19 10.58 -11.53
C THR A 89 3.80 10.01 -11.78
N VAL A 90 3.14 10.40 -12.87
CA VAL A 90 1.76 9.97 -13.20
C VAL A 90 1.81 8.75 -14.12
N ILE A 91 1.15 7.66 -13.73
CA ILE A 91 1.11 6.40 -14.46
C ILE A 91 -0.33 6.11 -14.86
N SER A 92 -0.60 6.01 -16.17
CA SER A 92 -1.97 5.82 -16.68
C SER A 92 -2.00 5.14 -18.05
N PRO A 93 -3.08 4.42 -18.40
CA PRO A 93 -3.43 4.08 -19.78
C PRO A 93 -4.20 5.22 -20.50
N ASP A 94 -4.71 6.21 -19.77
CA ASP A 94 -5.57 7.27 -20.30
C ASP A 94 -4.76 8.41 -20.93
N ALA A 95 -4.92 8.61 -22.24
CA ALA A 95 -4.16 9.59 -23.01
C ALA A 95 -4.46 11.04 -22.60
N ASP A 96 -5.73 11.37 -22.28
CA ASP A 96 -6.13 12.72 -21.85
C ASP A 96 -5.45 13.07 -20.52
N VAL A 97 -5.39 12.11 -19.60
CA VAL A 97 -4.72 12.24 -18.29
C VAL A 97 -3.22 12.41 -18.46
N LEU A 98 -2.57 11.61 -19.32
CA LEU A 98 -1.14 11.73 -19.60
C LEU A 98 -0.79 13.06 -20.26
N GLU A 99 -1.61 13.57 -21.19
CA GLU A 99 -1.41 14.89 -21.79
C GLU A 99 -1.63 16.02 -20.76
N ALA A 100 -2.69 15.97 -19.96
CA ALA A 100 -2.96 16.97 -18.93
C ALA A 100 -1.84 17.03 -17.87
N ALA A 101 -1.30 15.88 -17.46
CA ALA A 101 -0.15 15.79 -16.56
C ALA A 101 1.12 16.38 -17.21
N ARG A 102 1.44 15.97 -18.45
CA ARG A 102 2.62 16.46 -19.18
C ARG A 102 2.55 17.97 -19.47
N ALA A 103 1.37 18.49 -19.80
CA ALA A 103 1.12 19.91 -19.99
C ALA A 103 1.18 20.74 -18.69
N SER A 104 1.14 20.09 -17.52
CA SER A 104 1.42 20.71 -16.22
C SER A 104 2.90 20.65 -15.81
N GLY A 105 3.74 19.92 -16.56
CA GLY A 105 5.14 19.68 -16.22
C GLY A 105 5.30 18.72 -15.05
N LEU A 106 4.61 17.59 -15.10
CA LEU A 106 4.83 16.38 -14.29
C LEU A 106 5.49 15.29 -15.15
N GLU A 107 6.16 14.34 -14.51
CA GLU A 107 6.67 13.14 -15.20
C GLU A 107 5.52 12.16 -15.46
N THR A 108 5.54 11.46 -16.61
CA THR A 108 4.43 10.60 -17.05
C THR A 108 4.92 9.27 -17.62
N MET A 109 4.28 8.16 -17.25
CA MET A 109 4.51 6.83 -17.84
C MET A 109 3.21 6.22 -18.36
N GLU A 110 3.24 5.78 -19.62
CA GLU A 110 2.11 5.17 -20.32
C GLU A 110 2.08 3.65 -20.09
N VAL A 111 0.88 3.06 -19.93
CA VAL A 111 0.68 1.62 -19.70
C VAL A 111 -0.02 0.98 -20.90
N GLY A 112 0.75 0.64 -21.94
CA GLY A 112 0.24 0.07 -23.20
C GLY A 112 0.29 -1.45 -23.31
N ALA A 113 -0.61 -2.01 -24.12
CA ALA A 113 -0.56 -3.41 -24.58
C ALA A 113 0.58 -3.61 -25.62
N PRO A 114 1.12 -4.83 -25.80
CA PRO A 114 2.20 -5.08 -26.75
C PRO A 114 1.77 -4.80 -28.19
N SER A 115 2.48 -3.89 -28.86
CA SER A 115 2.24 -3.58 -30.28
C SER A 115 2.56 -4.79 -31.19
N PRO A 116 1.81 -5.01 -32.28
CA PRO A 116 2.10 -6.05 -33.25
C PRO A 116 3.46 -5.81 -33.95
N PRO A 117 4.17 -6.87 -34.37
CA PRO A 117 5.52 -6.76 -34.91
C PRO A 117 5.55 -5.99 -36.24
N ARG A 118 6.31 -4.88 -36.26
CA ARG A 118 6.54 -4.09 -37.48
C ARG A 118 7.44 -4.88 -38.45
N PRO A 119 7.10 -4.99 -39.74
CA PRO A 119 7.93 -5.72 -40.70
C PRO A 119 9.30 -5.07 -40.87
N VAL A 120 10.35 -5.90 -40.98
CA VAL A 120 11.74 -5.44 -41.09
C VAL A 120 12.00 -4.88 -42.50
N ALA A 121 12.32 -3.59 -42.57
CA ALA A 121 12.78 -2.92 -43.79
C ALA A 121 14.30 -2.71 -43.75
N THR A 122 14.99 -3.04 -44.83
CA THR A 122 16.46 -3.07 -44.92
C THR A 122 17.11 -1.68 -45.00
N THR A 123 18.30 -1.57 -44.41
CA THR A 123 19.13 -0.35 -44.31
C THR A 123 19.52 0.28 -45.65
N ARG A 124 19.28 1.60 -45.82
CA ARG A 124 20.12 2.45 -46.70
C ARG A 124 20.13 3.95 -46.32
N ALA A 125 21.25 4.59 -46.62
CA ALA A 125 21.69 5.97 -46.40
C ALA A 125 20.65 7.11 -46.34
N ALA A 126 20.96 8.13 -45.53
CA ALA A 126 20.16 9.35 -45.33
C ALA A 126 20.63 10.56 -46.18
N PRO A 127 19.70 11.38 -46.68
CA PRO A 127 19.88 12.80 -47.05
C PRO A 127 19.20 13.75 -46.03
N PRO A 128 19.42 15.09 -46.10
CA PRO A 128 18.97 16.06 -45.09
C PRO A 128 17.46 16.41 -45.16
N PRO A 129 16.89 17.00 -44.07
CA PRO A 129 15.44 17.22 -43.96
C PRO A 129 14.91 18.36 -44.85
N ALA A 130 13.83 18.06 -45.57
CA ALA A 130 12.93 19.06 -46.16
C ALA A 130 11.85 19.49 -45.15
N ARG A 131 11.21 20.64 -45.39
CA ARG A 131 10.10 21.15 -44.57
C ARG A 131 8.85 20.27 -44.73
N PRO A 132 8.02 20.11 -43.69
CA PRO A 132 6.73 19.43 -43.85
C PRO A 132 5.84 20.23 -44.81
N VAL A 133 5.39 19.57 -45.87
CA VAL A 133 4.25 20.00 -46.69
C VAL A 133 3.02 19.35 -46.08
N ILE A 134 2.00 20.15 -45.77
CA ILE A 134 0.70 19.65 -45.30
C ILE A 134 0.03 18.96 -46.49
N ASP A 135 -0.50 17.75 -46.31
CA ASP A 135 -1.20 17.03 -47.38
C ASP A 135 -2.48 17.81 -47.76
N GLU A 136 -2.83 17.81 -49.04
CA GLU A 136 -3.91 18.63 -49.58
C GLU A 136 -5.29 18.22 -49.00
N ARG A 137 -5.38 16.97 -48.51
CA ARG A 137 -6.54 16.45 -47.75
C ARG A 137 -6.68 17.07 -46.36
N ASP A 138 -5.57 17.26 -45.64
CA ASP A 138 -5.58 17.89 -44.32
C ASP A 138 -5.94 19.38 -44.43
N ALA A 139 -5.53 20.02 -45.54
CA ALA A 139 -5.90 21.39 -45.86
C ALA A 139 -7.40 21.57 -46.17
N GLU A 140 -8.09 20.55 -46.71
CA GLU A 140 -9.56 20.57 -46.83
C GLU A 140 -10.25 20.28 -45.49
N PHE A 141 -9.79 19.31 -44.70
CA PHE A 141 -10.36 19.01 -43.38
C PHE A 141 -10.35 20.24 -42.45
N LEU A 142 -9.23 20.98 -42.42
CA LEU A 142 -9.10 22.22 -41.65
C LEU A 142 -9.97 23.38 -42.20
N ARG A 143 -10.44 23.33 -43.45
CA ARG A 143 -11.41 24.30 -43.99
C ARG A 143 -12.84 23.96 -43.56
N VAL A 144 -13.21 22.68 -43.52
CA VAL A 144 -14.53 22.23 -43.04
C VAL A 144 -14.75 22.61 -41.57
N LEU A 145 -13.74 22.41 -40.72
CA LEU A 145 -13.80 22.81 -39.30
C LEU A 145 -14.00 24.32 -39.07
N ASN A 146 -13.60 25.18 -40.01
CA ASN A 146 -13.78 26.63 -39.93
C ASN A 146 -15.15 27.11 -40.48
N GLN A 147 -16.07 26.20 -40.83
CA GLN A 147 -17.38 26.53 -41.41
C GLN A 147 -18.58 26.08 -40.56
N VAL A 148 -18.35 25.59 -39.33
CA VAL A 148 -19.42 25.29 -38.37
C VAL A 148 -19.94 26.60 -37.76
N PRO A 149 -21.23 26.97 -37.92
CA PRO A 149 -21.79 28.14 -37.26
C PRO A 149 -21.97 27.89 -35.76
N SER A 150 -21.73 28.91 -34.93
CA SER A 150 -22.13 28.89 -33.53
C SER A 150 -23.66 29.01 -33.43
N GLN A 151 -24.37 27.89 -33.31
CA GLN A 151 -25.79 27.90 -32.95
C GLN A 151 -25.95 28.29 -31.47
N ASP A 152 -26.93 29.14 -31.17
CA ASP A 152 -27.31 29.49 -29.81
C ASP A 152 -27.80 28.25 -29.05
N GLN A 153 -27.05 27.82 -28.04
CA GLN A 153 -27.21 26.50 -27.38
C GLN A 153 -28.52 26.30 -26.60
N TYR A 154 -29.40 27.30 -26.59
CA TYR A 154 -30.67 27.30 -25.85
C TYR A 154 -31.91 27.35 -26.75
N ALA A 155 -31.75 27.41 -28.08
CA ALA A 155 -32.86 27.61 -29.03
C ALA A 155 -33.82 26.41 -29.17
N GLU A 156 -33.40 25.19 -28.80
CA GLU A 156 -34.19 23.96 -28.90
C GLU A 156 -34.75 23.45 -27.55
N LEU A 157 -34.47 24.15 -26.45
CA LEU A 157 -34.98 23.79 -25.12
C LEU A 157 -36.46 24.17 -24.97
N SER A 158 -37.19 23.45 -24.10
CA SER A 158 -38.51 23.94 -23.67
C SER A 158 -38.32 25.24 -22.87
N LYS A 159 -39.32 26.13 -22.91
CA LYS A 159 -39.19 27.42 -22.24
C LYS A 159 -38.89 27.29 -20.73
N ALA A 160 -39.44 26.28 -20.07
CA ALA A 160 -39.15 26.03 -18.65
C ALA A 160 -37.68 25.65 -18.40
N ASP A 161 -37.07 24.88 -19.31
CA ASP A 161 -35.67 24.46 -19.19
C ASP A 161 -34.71 25.60 -19.56
N ALA A 162 -35.09 26.46 -20.52
CA ALA A 162 -34.35 27.67 -20.86
C ALA A 162 -34.40 28.73 -19.74
N ASP A 163 -35.59 28.99 -19.18
CA ASP A 163 -35.77 29.89 -18.03
C ASP A 163 -35.03 29.34 -16.78
N PHE A 164 -34.96 28.01 -16.60
CA PHE A 164 -34.17 27.36 -15.55
C PHE A 164 -32.65 27.48 -15.80
N ALA A 165 -32.17 27.23 -17.01
CA ALA A 165 -30.75 27.37 -17.36
C ALA A 165 -30.24 28.80 -17.14
N ALA A 166 -31.02 29.81 -17.56
CA ALA A 166 -30.72 31.22 -17.30
C ALA A 166 -30.61 31.51 -15.79
N SER A 167 -31.50 30.94 -14.97
CA SER A 167 -31.45 31.12 -13.51
C SER A 167 -30.21 30.49 -12.84
N LEU A 168 -29.51 29.57 -13.50
CA LEU A 168 -28.26 28.97 -13.01
C LEU A 168 -27.04 29.83 -13.34
N ASP A 169 -27.00 30.49 -14.50
CA ASP A 169 -25.95 31.46 -14.84
C ASP A 169 -26.06 32.73 -13.97
N ASP A 170 -27.28 33.26 -13.76
CA ASP A 170 -27.53 34.36 -12.80
C ASP A 170 -27.04 34.01 -11.38
N LEU A 171 -27.23 32.75 -10.95
CA LEU A 171 -26.76 32.27 -9.65
C LEU A 171 -25.22 32.17 -9.60
N ALA A 172 -24.58 31.80 -10.71
CA ALA A 172 -23.12 31.74 -10.79
C ALA A 172 -22.49 33.15 -10.69
N GLU A 173 -23.06 34.17 -11.35
CA GLU A 173 -22.58 35.55 -11.25
C GLU A 173 -22.88 36.18 -9.87
N ALA A 174 -24.02 35.85 -9.25
CA ALA A 174 -24.35 36.26 -7.89
C ALA A 174 -23.41 35.64 -6.83
N VAL A 175 -22.90 34.42 -7.05
CA VAL A 175 -21.91 33.78 -6.16
C VAL A 175 -20.50 34.33 -6.41
N ALA A 176 -20.15 34.68 -7.65
CA ALA A 176 -18.83 35.22 -8.01
C ALA A 176 -18.56 36.64 -7.44
N THR A 177 -19.60 37.40 -7.13
CA THR A 177 -19.50 38.83 -6.74
C THR A 177 -19.34 39.07 -5.23
N VAL A 178 -19.38 38.03 -4.38
CA VAL A 178 -19.26 38.19 -2.91
C VAL A 178 -17.83 37.90 -2.42
N SER A 179 -17.01 38.95 -2.35
CA SER A 179 -15.80 38.99 -1.50
C SER A 179 -15.60 40.37 -0.86
N PRO A 180 -15.03 40.45 0.35
CA PRO A 180 -15.46 41.47 1.31
C PRO A 180 -14.68 42.80 1.25
N ALA A 181 -15.42 43.90 1.31
CA ALA A 181 -14.91 45.23 1.66
C ALA A 181 -15.98 46.05 2.41
N ALA A 182 -15.52 47.00 3.25
CA ALA A 182 -16.31 47.84 4.16
C ALA A 182 -17.02 47.10 5.33
N ALA A 183 -17.35 47.86 6.39
CA ALA A 183 -17.88 47.35 7.65
C ALA A 183 -18.78 48.39 8.33
N GLU A 184 -19.75 47.95 9.17
CA GLU A 184 -20.07 48.64 10.44
C GLU A 184 -21.01 47.85 11.38
N LYS A 185 -21.04 48.29 12.65
CA LYS A 185 -22.10 48.12 13.69
C LYS A 185 -22.61 46.71 14.08
N THR A 186 -21.86 46.12 15.01
CA THR A 186 -22.32 45.75 16.37
C THR A 186 -23.82 45.66 16.69
N THR A 187 -24.29 44.48 17.11
CA THR A 187 -25.15 44.23 18.30
C THR A 187 -25.09 42.74 18.65
N PRO A 188 -24.83 42.33 19.91
CA PRO A 188 -24.70 40.91 20.27
C PRO A 188 -26.02 40.26 20.73
N LEU A 189 -26.17 38.95 20.49
CA LEU A 189 -27.11 38.09 21.22
C LEU A 189 -26.35 37.17 22.21
N PRO A 190 -26.99 36.72 23.30
CA PRO A 190 -26.33 35.96 24.37
C PRO A 190 -26.30 34.45 24.08
N GLY A 191 -25.32 33.73 24.66
CA GLY A 191 -25.38 32.27 24.76
C GLY A 191 -24.18 31.45 24.26
N ALA A 192 -22.95 31.95 24.40
CA ALA A 192 -21.74 31.11 24.26
C ALA A 192 -20.91 31.19 25.54
N ALA A 193 -20.74 30.07 26.25
CA ALA A 193 -19.95 30.02 27.48
C ALA A 193 -18.45 30.17 27.16
N ALA A 194 -17.80 31.17 27.76
CA ALA A 194 -16.39 31.43 27.51
C ALA A 194 -15.50 30.34 28.11
N SER A 195 -14.48 29.92 27.37
CA SER A 195 -13.43 29.02 27.86
C SER A 195 -12.60 29.71 28.95
N GLN A 196 -12.84 29.33 30.19
CA GLN A 196 -12.24 29.92 31.38
C GLN A 196 -10.74 29.65 31.43
N ARG A 197 -9.92 30.71 31.31
CA ARG A 197 -8.46 30.62 31.54
C ARG A 197 -8.21 30.43 33.03
N VAL A 198 -7.68 29.27 33.41
CA VAL A 198 -7.22 28.99 34.78
C VAL A 198 -5.99 29.86 35.08
N ASN A 199 -6.02 30.63 36.17
CA ASN A 199 -4.84 31.35 36.64
C ASN A 199 -3.99 30.46 37.54
N ALA A 200 -2.67 30.68 37.53
CA ALA A 200 -1.71 29.94 38.38
C ALA A 200 -1.91 30.16 39.90
N ALA A 201 -2.80 31.07 40.32
CA ALA A 201 -3.17 31.31 41.71
C ALA A 201 -4.36 30.45 42.20
N ASP A 202 -5.13 29.84 41.29
CA ASP A 202 -6.33 29.07 41.64
C ASP A 202 -6.03 27.59 41.94
N ILE A 203 -4.79 27.13 41.69
CA ILE A 203 -4.33 25.77 41.97
C ILE A 203 -3.99 25.65 43.46
N ARG A 204 -4.97 25.27 44.29
CA ARG A 204 -4.72 24.81 45.66
C ARG A 204 -4.13 23.39 45.64
N LEU A 205 -2.83 23.30 45.89
CA LEU A 205 -2.14 22.04 46.20
C LEU A 205 -2.76 21.37 47.43
N SER A 206 -2.72 20.04 47.49
CA SER A 206 -3.09 19.31 48.70
C SER A 206 -1.99 19.38 49.78
N PRO A 207 -2.32 19.24 51.08
CA PRO A 207 -1.31 19.22 52.15
C PRO A 207 -0.27 18.09 52.00
N GLU A 208 -0.63 16.99 51.34
CA GLU A 208 0.27 15.88 51.00
C GLU A 208 1.25 16.20 49.87
N GLU A 209 0.94 17.16 48.99
CA GLU A 209 1.82 17.62 47.92
C GLU A 209 2.73 18.75 48.40
N GLU A 210 2.22 19.67 49.21
CA GLU A 210 3.00 20.74 49.83
C GLU A 210 4.12 20.16 50.73
N ARG A 211 3.82 19.09 51.47
CA ARG A 211 4.81 18.26 52.18
C ARG A 211 5.83 17.59 51.26
N ARG A 212 5.43 17.19 50.04
CA ARG A 212 6.31 16.48 49.09
C ARG A 212 7.26 17.44 48.36
N ALA A 213 6.81 18.66 48.09
CA ALA A 213 7.65 19.75 47.57
C ALA A 213 8.75 20.15 48.57
N ALA A 214 8.38 20.35 49.85
CA ALA A 214 9.32 20.71 50.91
C ALA A 214 10.47 19.70 51.13
N VAL A 215 10.24 18.42 50.81
CA VAL A 215 11.25 17.35 50.89
C VAL A 215 12.26 17.38 49.73
N HIS A 216 11.91 17.95 48.57
CA HIS A 216 12.82 18.00 47.42
C HIS A 216 13.70 19.26 47.33
N GLU A 217 13.33 20.36 48.00
CA GLU A 217 14.11 21.62 47.94
C GLU A 217 15.27 21.68 48.96
N THR A 218 15.31 20.77 49.94
CA THR A 218 16.37 20.70 50.97
C THR A 218 17.67 19.99 50.49
N GLY A 219 17.89 19.91 49.17
CA GLY A 219 18.92 19.07 48.55
C GLY A 219 20.19 19.75 47.99
N ARG A 220 20.35 21.09 48.06
CA ARG A 220 21.52 21.73 47.40
C ARG A 220 22.06 23.07 47.93
N ARG A 221 22.14 23.28 49.25
CA ARG A 221 22.97 24.38 49.81
C ARG A 221 23.48 24.13 51.23
N SER A 222 24.70 23.59 51.35
CA SER A 222 25.42 23.45 52.64
C SER A 222 26.94 23.48 52.46
N GLU A 223 27.53 24.68 52.39
CA GLU A 223 28.86 24.92 52.98
C GLU A 223 29.05 26.43 53.23
N ALA A 224 29.05 26.82 54.52
CA ALA A 224 29.25 28.19 54.98
C ALA A 224 29.73 28.16 56.45
N THR A 225 31.01 27.84 56.65
CA THR A 225 31.60 27.56 57.97
C THR A 225 31.80 28.86 58.79
N PRO A 226 31.51 28.89 60.11
CA PRO A 226 31.10 30.14 60.76
C PRO A 226 32.21 30.99 61.40
N ARG A 227 31.87 32.27 61.54
CA ARG A 227 32.52 33.34 62.32
C ARG A 227 32.65 32.97 63.81
N ARG A 228 33.83 33.13 64.40
CA ARG A 228 34.10 32.84 65.84
C ARG A 228 34.46 34.12 66.61
N THR A 229 33.95 34.25 67.83
CA THR A 229 34.07 35.43 68.71
C THR A 229 35.17 35.30 69.78
N ALA A 230 35.49 36.43 70.43
CA ALA A 230 36.52 36.59 71.48
C ALA A 230 36.16 35.87 72.81
N MET A 231 36.95 35.80 73.91
CA MET A 231 38.16 36.51 74.44
C MET A 231 38.70 35.63 75.65
N PRO A 232 39.56 36.03 76.64
CA PRO A 232 40.57 37.11 76.76
C PRO A 232 41.91 36.76 77.50
N ARG A 233 42.85 37.74 77.51
CA ARG A 233 43.70 38.22 78.67
C ARG A 233 45.08 37.61 79.04
N ARG A 234 46.10 38.52 79.09
CA ARG A 234 47.44 38.46 79.76
C ARG A 234 48.45 37.43 79.20
N ALA A 235 49.76 37.66 79.08
CA ALA A 235 50.66 38.85 79.14
C ALA A 235 52.04 38.42 78.52
N ALA A 236 53.20 39.09 78.48
CA ALA A 236 53.78 40.43 78.78
C ALA A 236 55.25 40.43 78.20
N ALA A 237 56.05 41.50 78.10
CA ALA A 237 55.87 42.95 77.95
C ALA A 237 57.27 43.62 77.76
N ARG A 238 57.33 44.89 77.27
CA ARG A 238 58.54 45.76 77.07
C ARG A 238 59.44 45.38 75.86
N THR A 239 60.19 46.28 75.18
CA THR A 239 60.46 47.74 75.38
C THR A 239 60.76 48.47 74.03
N ALA A 240 60.98 49.80 74.09
CA ALA A 240 61.37 50.76 73.03
C ALA A 240 60.30 51.05 71.94
N GLN A 241 59.72 52.26 71.78
CA GLN A 241 60.22 53.65 71.66
C GLN A 241 60.85 54.04 70.31
N ARG A 242 60.05 54.69 69.44
CA ARG A 242 60.24 56.13 69.08
C ARG A 242 58.98 56.68 68.37
N PRO A 243 58.53 57.92 68.61
CA PRO A 243 57.37 58.50 67.91
C PRO A 243 57.77 59.21 66.61
N ALA A 244 56.86 59.21 65.63
CA ALA A 244 56.91 60.06 64.43
C ALA A 244 55.50 60.54 64.05
N THR A 245 55.41 61.78 63.56
CA THR A 245 54.19 62.58 63.32
C THR A 245 53.29 62.08 62.18
N PRO A 246 51.97 62.36 62.20
CA PRO A 246 51.07 62.07 61.09
C PRO A 246 51.31 63.04 59.91
N ALA A 247 51.68 62.49 58.75
CA ALA A 247 51.80 63.27 57.51
C ALA A 247 50.47 63.31 56.74
N ARG A 248 49.89 64.51 56.56
CA ARG A 248 48.81 64.75 55.60
C ARG A 248 49.39 64.88 54.19
N THR A 249 49.34 63.81 53.42
CA THR A 249 49.56 63.77 51.97
C THR A 249 48.64 62.71 51.36
N GLY A 250 48.04 62.89 50.18
CA GLY A 250 48.20 63.99 49.23
C GLY A 250 47.61 63.65 47.87
N ASP A 251 46.30 63.37 47.85
CA ASP A 251 45.37 63.34 46.70
C ASP A 251 45.89 62.90 45.30
N ARG A 252 46.70 61.84 45.25
CA ARG A 252 47.18 61.23 43.98
C ARG A 252 46.96 59.72 43.87
N THR A 253 46.72 59.03 44.97
CA THR A 253 46.31 57.61 44.96
C THR A 253 44.93 57.43 44.34
N MET A 254 44.02 58.41 44.49
CA MET A 254 42.70 58.37 43.87
C MET A 254 42.78 58.41 42.34
N ILE A 255 43.68 59.20 41.75
CA ILE A 255 43.86 59.28 40.29
C ILE A 255 44.40 57.96 39.73
N ILE A 256 45.37 57.32 40.40
CA ILE A 256 45.88 56.00 39.98
C ILE A 256 44.81 54.92 40.17
N GLY A 257 44.06 54.95 41.28
CA GLY A 257 42.94 54.03 41.52
C GLY A 257 41.83 54.17 40.47
N VAL A 258 41.48 55.40 40.08
CA VAL A 258 40.52 55.69 38.99
C VAL A 258 41.09 55.26 37.64
N ALA A 259 42.37 55.50 37.34
CA ALA A 259 42.98 55.04 36.09
C ALA A 259 42.97 53.50 35.97
N VAL A 260 43.29 52.78 37.05
CA VAL A 260 43.20 51.31 37.10
C VAL A 260 41.76 50.82 37.05
N ALA A 261 40.82 51.50 37.70
CA ALA A 261 39.40 51.17 37.61
C ALA A 261 38.83 51.39 36.19
N VAL A 262 39.20 52.49 35.53
CA VAL A 262 38.83 52.77 34.13
C VAL A 262 39.48 51.76 33.18
N LEU A 263 40.74 51.38 33.40
CA LEU A 263 41.40 50.30 32.65
C LEU A 263 40.66 48.96 32.83
N MET A 264 40.29 48.60 34.06
CA MET A 264 39.54 47.38 34.36
C MET A 264 38.14 47.40 33.75
N VAL A 265 37.43 48.53 33.79
CA VAL A 265 36.13 48.71 33.12
C VAL A 265 36.29 48.62 31.60
N ALA A 266 37.31 49.23 31.02
CA ALA A 266 37.60 49.13 29.59
C ALA A 266 37.96 47.70 29.17
N LEU A 267 38.72 46.96 29.99
CA LEU A 267 39.03 45.54 29.79
C LEU A 267 37.77 44.66 29.92
N LEU A 268 36.88 44.95 30.87
CA LEU A 268 35.60 44.23 31.02
C LEU A 268 34.64 44.52 29.86
N ILE A 269 34.60 45.75 29.34
CA ILE A 269 33.85 46.11 28.14
C ILE A 269 34.43 45.42 26.92
N ALA A 270 35.76 45.42 26.74
CA ALA A 270 36.44 44.75 25.64
C ALA A 270 36.27 43.22 25.70
N PHE A 271 36.31 42.63 26.89
CA PHE A 271 36.06 41.20 27.10
C PHE A 271 34.60 40.82 26.87
N GLY A 272 33.64 41.66 27.30
CA GLY A 272 32.22 41.49 27.00
C GLY A 272 31.93 41.59 25.50
N TRP A 273 32.52 42.57 24.82
CA TRP A 273 32.44 42.73 23.36
C TRP A 273 33.08 41.54 22.62
N TYR A 274 34.24 41.05 23.08
CA TYR A 274 34.91 39.87 22.53
C TYR A 274 34.03 38.63 22.65
N GLN A 275 33.46 38.36 23.84
CA GLN A 275 32.62 37.19 24.08
C GLN A 275 31.26 37.28 23.37
N ALA A 276 30.70 38.47 23.19
CA ALA A 276 29.44 38.68 22.47
C ALA A 276 29.57 38.51 20.95
N ASN A 277 30.72 38.86 20.37
CA ASN A 277 30.97 38.78 18.92
C ASN A 277 31.75 37.54 18.48
N ARG A 278 32.08 36.63 19.41
CA ARG A 278 32.81 35.39 19.09
C ARG A 278 31.88 34.38 18.42
N VAL A 279 32.27 33.93 17.24
CA VAL A 279 31.59 32.87 16.48
C VAL A 279 32.36 31.57 16.61
N SER A 280 31.68 30.47 16.94
CA SER A 280 32.22 29.11 16.81
C SER A 280 31.69 28.43 15.55
N ILE A 281 32.59 27.86 14.74
CA ILE A 281 32.27 27.09 13.53
C ILE A 281 32.80 25.67 13.75
N ARG A 282 32.01 24.64 13.45
CA ARG A 282 32.46 23.25 13.53
C ARG A 282 32.70 22.69 12.13
N VAL A 283 33.72 21.84 11.98
CA VAL A 283 34.04 21.15 10.73
C VAL A 283 34.38 19.67 10.97
N GLY A 284 33.86 18.80 10.12
CA GLY A 284 34.04 17.35 10.20
C GLY A 284 35.37 16.87 9.60
N PRO A 285 36.02 15.84 10.17
CA PRO A 285 37.25 15.28 9.62
C PRO A 285 37.06 14.72 8.20
N PRO A 286 38.04 14.85 7.29
CA PRO A 286 37.87 14.40 5.91
C PRO A 286 37.68 12.89 5.84
N VAL A 287 36.75 12.43 4.99
CA VAL A 287 36.58 10.99 4.72
C VAL A 287 37.69 10.52 3.79
N MET A 288 38.45 9.51 4.22
CA MET A 288 39.54 8.91 3.43
C MET A 288 39.02 7.79 2.54
N GLN A 289 38.21 6.90 3.11
CA GLN A 289 37.56 5.79 2.42
C GLN A 289 36.18 5.55 3.01
N SER A 290 35.23 5.12 2.18
CA SER A 290 33.95 4.60 2.64
C SER A 290 33.60 3.35 1.86
N ARG A 291 33.31 2.26 2.56
CA ARG A 291 32.92 0.97 1.99
C ARG A 291 31.57 0.56 2.57
N SER A 292 30.63 0.18 1.70
CA SER A 292 29.29 -0.25 2.12
C SER A 292 29.08 -1.73 1.80
N GLN A 293 28.71 -2.50 2.81
CA GLN A 293 28.45 -3.94 2.72
C GLN A 293 26.95 -4.19 2.90
N PRO A 294 26.22 -4.58 1.84
CA PRO A 294 24.79 -4.84 1.94
C PRO A 294 24.50 -6.12 2.73
N PHE A 295 23.44 -6.10 3.53
CA PHE A 295 22.83 -7.28 4.14
C PHE A 295 21.42 -7.48 3.59
N ARG A 296 21.00 -8.74 3.48
CA ARG A 296 19.66 -9.11 2.99
C ARG A 296 19.06 -10.21 3.84
N ASP A 297 17.76 -10.08 4.07
CA ASP A 297 16.92 -11.01 4.84
C ASP A 297 17.50 -11.39 6.21
N GLU A 298 18.27 -10.49 6.83
CA GLU A 298 18.94 -10.72 8.11
C GLU A 298 17.88 -10.80 9.22
N ILE A 299 17.89 -11.89 9.99
CA ILE A 299 16.86 -12.18 10.98
C ILE A 299 17.20 -11.48 12.30
N ILE A 300 16.38 -10.49 12.67
CA ILE A 300 16.46 -9.83 13.98
C ILE A 300 15.73 -10.68 15.02
N PRO A 301 16.38 -11.05 16.15
CA PRO A 301 15.75 -11.88 17.18
C PRO A 301 14.69 -11.09 17.95
N ILE A 302 13.64 -11.79 18.36
CA ILE A 302 12.50 -11.26 19.11
C ILE A 302 12.47 -11.92 20.49
N THR A 303 12.19 -11.14 21.53
CA THR A 303 12.08 -11.61 22.92
C THR A 303 10.92 -10.91 23.64
N THR A 304 10.37 -11.56 24.66
CA THR A 304 9.40 -10.92 25.57
C THR A 304 10.08 -10.26 26.78
N ALA A 305 11.38 -10.49 26.99
CA ALA A 305 12.16 -9.85 28.05
C ALA A 305 12.44 -8.37 27.78
N ASP A 306 12.79 -7.61 28.82
CA ASP A 306 13.22 -6.22 28.64
C ASP A 306 14.55 -6.11 27.85
N PRO A 307 14.70 -5.11 26.96
CA PRO A 307 15.86 -4.98 26.08
C PRO A 307 17.16 -4.69 26.85
N GLY A 308 17.08 -4.30 28.12
CA GLY A 308 18.23 -4.21 29.02
C GLY A 308 18.91 -5.56 29.30
N ALA A 309 18.24 -6.69 29.03
CA ALA A 309 18.83 -8.02 29.10
C ALA A 309 19.47 -8.47 27.77
N ASN A 310 18.94 -8.02 26.63
CA ASN A 310 19.39 -8.40 25.28
C ASN A 310 19.21 -7.22 24.29
N PRO A 311 20.17 -6.27 24.21
CA PRO A 311 20.02 -5.05 23.42
C PRO A 311 20.05 -5.28 21.90
N SER A 312 20.40 -6.48 21.46
CA SER A 312 20.39 -6.97 20.08
C SER A 312 19.07 -7.64 19.67
N SER A 313 18.02 -7.54 20.49
CA SER A 313 16.72 -8.17 20.23
C SER A 313 15.55 -7.22 20.46
N ILE A 314 14.45 -7.40 19.72
CA ILE A 314 13.24 -6.59 19.86
C ILE A 314 12.34 -7.16 20.96
N GLN A 315 11.89 -6.28 21.85
CA GLN A 315 10.89 -6.57 22.86
C GLN A 315 9.49 -6.63 22.22
N ALA A 316 9.02 -7.83 21.90
CA ALA A 316 7.68 -8.10 21.42
C ALA A 316 7.22 -9.54 21.74
N ALA A 317 5.91 -9.73 21.89
CA ALA A 317 5.29 -11.06 21.90
C ALA A 317 4.76 -11.40 20.50
N VAL A 318 5.01 -12.61 20.01
CA VAL A 318 4.40 -13.11 18.76
C VAL A 318 2.97 -13.56 19.07
N VAL A 319 2.00 -12.91 18.43
CA VAL A 319 0.55 -13.17 18.60
C VAL A 319 0.01 -13.82 17.33
N ARG A 320 -0.92 -14.77 17.49
CA ARG A 320 -1.62 -15.43 16.37
C ARG A 320 -3.09 -15.60 16.68
N ALA A 321 -3.94 -15.50 15.66
CA ALA A 321 -5.37 -15.71 15.78
C ALA A 321 -5.96 -16.21 14.45
N ASP A 322 -6.85 -17.20 14.53
CA ASP A 322 -7.62 -17.66 13.37
C ASP A 322 -8.86 -16.77 13.19
N ALA A 323 -9.17 -16.45 11.93
CA ALA A 323 -10.30 -15.59 11.60
C ALA A 323 -11.11 -16.18 10.44
N THR A 324 -12.43 -16.00 10.53
CA THR A 324 -13.42 -16.45 9.55
C THR A 324 -14.42 -15.32 9.33
N PHE A 325 -14.75 -14.99 8.09
CA PHE A 325 -15.76 -13.99 7.78
C PHE A 325 -16.69 -14.50 6.67
N THR A 326 -17.99 -14.28 6.84
CA THR A 326 -19.03 -14.71 5.90
C THR A 326 -19.86 -13.51 5.46
N VAL A 327 -20.00 -13.34 4.16
CA VAL A 327 -20.82 -12.31 3.51
C VAL A 327 -21.85 -12.97 2.58
N GLN A 328 -22.94 -12.27 2.28
CA GLN A 328 -23.97 -12.74 1.35
C GLN A 328 -23.88 -11.98 0.03
N GLY A 329 -23.71 -12.72 -1.07
CA GLY A 329 -23.83 -12.20 -2.42
C GLY A 329 -25.23 -12.44 -2.99
N GLN A 330 -25.62 -11.62 -3.96
CA GLN A 330 -26.87 -11.78 -4.72
C GLN A 330 -26.56 -12.30 -6.12
N VAL A 331 -27.34 -13.29 -6.56
CA VAL A 331 -27.37 -13.76 -7.94
C VAL A 331 -28.36 -12.91 -8.73
N THR A 332 -27.83 -12.29 -9.77
CA THR A 332 -28.51 -11.33 -10.65
C THR A 332 -28.65 -11.85 -12.08
N GLY A 333 -27.77 -12.77 -12.49
CA GLY A 333 -27.90 -13.48 -13.78
C GLY A 333 -28.98 -14.56 -13.73
N GLU A 334 -29.82 -14.61 -14.76
CA GLU A 334 -30.67 -15.76 -15.07
C GLU A 334 -30.12 -16.46 -16.31
N THR A 335 -29.87 -17.76 -16.18
CA THR A 335 -29.31 -18.62 -17.23
C THR A 335 -30.33 -19.71 -17.57
N LEU A 336 -30.53 -19.96 -18.86
CA LEU A 336 -31.37 -21.06 -19.32
C LEU A 336 -30.69 -22.39 -19.01
N ALA A 337 -31.32 -23.21 -18.17
CA ALA A 337 -30.73 -24.42 -17.61
C ALA A 337 -31.62 -25.67 -17.80
N PRO A 338 -31.02 -26.86 -17.97
CA PRO A 338 -31.76 -28.10 -18.27
C PRO A 338 -32.47 -28.65 -17.03
N VAL A 339 -33.80 -28.69 -17.08
CA VAL A 339 -34.67 -29.17 -16.00
C VAL A 339 -35.34 -30.49 -16.40
N GLY A 340 -35.52 -31.38 -15.42
CA GLY A 340 -36.10 -32.70 -15.64
C GLY A 340 -35.25 -33.59 -16.56
N ARG A 341 -35.85 -34.70 -16.98
CA ARG A 341 -35.28 -35.72 -17.87
C ARG A 341 -36.43 -36.31 -18.67
N ALA A 342 -36.23 -36.62 -19.94
CA ALA A 342 -37.24 -37.32 -20.71
C ALA A 342 -37.50 -38.74 -20.13
N THR A 343 -38.76 -39.09 -19.95
CA THR A 343 -39.22 -40.39 -19.44
C THR A 343 -40.37 -40.92 -20.28
N GLY A 344 -40.46 -42.24 -20.43
CA GLY A 344 -41.52 -42.83 -21.26
C GLY A 344 -41.51 -44.35 -21.25
N GLN A 345 -42.36 -44.91 -22.12
CA GLN A 345 -42.51 -46.35 -22.28
C GLN A 345 -42.06 -46.79 -23.68
N VAL A 346 -41.27 -47.86 -23.72
CA VAL A 346 -40.75 -48.45 -24.95
C VAL A 346 -41.24 -49.89 -25.04
N ARG A 347 -41.91 -50.22 -26.15
CA ARG A 347 -42.28 -51.59 -26.49
C ARG A 347 -41.13 -52.23 -27.24
N ILE A 348 -40.68 -53.39 -26.75
CA ILE A 348 -39.67 -54.21 -27.40
C ILE A 348 -40.38 -55.47 -27.90
N VAL A 349 -40.31 -55.70 -29.22
CA VAL A 349 -40.99 -56.79 -29.91
C VAL A 349 -39.95 -57.77 -30.45
N ASN A 350 -39.97 -58.99 -29.92
CA ASN A 350 -39.07 -60.07 -30.30
C ASN A 350 -39.65 -60.87 -31.48
N VAL A 351 -38.85 -60.97 -32.55
CA VAL A 351 -39.23 -61.68 -33.79
C VAL A 351 -38.62 -63.07 -33.92
N ILE A 352 -37.79 -63.53 -32.96
CA ILE A 352 -37.23 -64.88 -32.93
C ILE A 352 -37.93 -65.79 -31.92
N GLU A 353 -37.89 -67.10 -32.18
CA GLU A 353 -38.59 -68.13 -31.40
C GLU A 353 -37.87 -68.50 -30.07
N GLN A 354 -37.04 -67.59 -29.54
CA GLN A 354 -36.29 -67.73 -28.29
C GLN A 354 -36.50 -66.50 -27.40
N PRO A 355 -36.68 -66.65 -26.06
CA PRO A 355 -36.80 -65.52 -25.16
C PRO A 355 -35.50 -64.71 -25.12
N PHE A 356 -35.61 -63.38 -25.03
CA PHE A 356 -34.45 -62.50 -25.02
C PHE A 356 -34.30 -61.77 -23.67
N PRO A 357 -33.27 -62.09 -22.85
CA PRO A 357 -33.00 -61.38 -21.61
C PRO A 357 -32.28 -60.06 -21.85
N ILE A 358 -32.84 -58.96 -21.33
CA ILE A 358 -32.24 -57.63 -21.28
C ILE A 358 -31.77 -57.41 -19.83
N PRO A 359 -30.44 -57.33 -19.58
CA PRO A 359 -29.93 -57.10 -18.24
C PRO A 359 -30.14 -55.66 -17.78
N GLU A 360 -30.07 -55.45 -16.46
CA GLU A 360 -30.01 -54.11 -15.88
C GLU A 360 -28.79 -53.34 -16.43
N GLY A 361 -28.93 -52.03 -16.62
CA GLY A 361 -27.89 -51.20 -17.22
C GLY A 361 -27.81 -51.28 -18.75
N ALA A 362 -28.73 -52.01 -19.41
CA ALA A 362 -28.96 -51.85 -20.85
C ALA A 362 -29.53 -50.45 -21.16
N GLU A 363 -29.09 -49.87 -22.27
CA GLU A 363 -29.47 -48.53 -22.71
C GLU A 363 -30.07 -48.53 -24.11
N LEU A 364 -31.10 -47.73 -24.34
CA LEU A 364 -31.67 -47.48 -25.65
C LEU A 364 -31.08 -46.16 -26.19
N LEU A 365 -30.59 -46.19 -27.42
CA LEU A 365 -29.98 -45.05 -28.10
C LEU A 365 -30.83 -44.64 -29.32
N GLY A 366 -31.04 -43.34 -29.44
CA GLY A 366 -31.73 -42.70 -30.57
C GLY A 366 -31.23 -41.28 -30.80
N LEU A 367 -31.87 -40.59 -31.74
CA LEU A 367 -31.58 -39.20 -32.05
C LEU A 367 -32.74 -38.29 -31.60
N ASN A 368 -32.41 -37.13 -31.03
CA ASN A 368 -33.39 -36.08 -30.80
C ASN A 368 -33.74 -35.32 -32.11
N PRO A 369 -34.74 -34.43 -32.11
CA PRO A 369 -35.12 -33.66 -33.32
C PRO A 369 -34.00 -32.81 -33.92
N ASN A 370 -32.95 -32.51 -33.16
CA ASN A 370 -31.77 -31.74 -33.60
C ASN A 370 -30.64 -32.65 -34.15
N GLY A 371 -30.86 -33.98 -34.20
CA GLY A 371 -29.90 -34.96 -34.70
C GLY A 371 -28.81 -35.36 -33.70
N ALA A 372 -28.89 -34.95 -32.43
CA ALA A 372 -27.94 -35.35 -31.39
C ALA A 372 -28.35 -36.68 -30.72
N GLU A 373 -27.36 -37.49 -30.34
CA GLU A 373 -27.60 -38.77 -29.66
C GLU A 373 -28.17 -38.58 -28.25
N VAL A 374 -29.22 -39.34 -27.92
CA VAL A 374 -29.78 -39.44 -26.57
C VAL A 374 -29.78 -40.91 -26.14
N ARG A 375 -29.37 -41.13 -24.89
CA ARG A 375 -29.36 -42.44 -24.22
C ARG A 375 -30.40 -42.48 -23.12
N PHE A 376 -31.19 -43.55 -23.11
CA PHE A 376 -32.16 -43.86 -22.08
C PHE A 376 -31.79 -45.17 -21.37
N ALA A 377 -31.76 -45.17 -20.05
CA ALA A 377 -31.62 -46.40 -19.27
C ALA A 377 -32.98 -47.11 -19.17
N ILE A 378 -32.98 -48.44 -19.26
CA ILE A 378 -34.15 -49.28 -18.98
C ILE A 378 -34.28 -49.48 -17.47
N GLU A 379 -35.50 -49.36 -16.93
CA GLU A 379 -35.77 -49.58 -15.50
C GLU A 379 -35.76 -51.08 -15.14
N GLY A 380 -34.57 -51.57 -14.74
CA GLY A 380 -34.38 -52.94 -14.23
C GLY A 380 -34.20 -54.03 -15.31
N PRO A 381 -33.93 -55.28 -14.90
CA PRO A 381 -33.77 -56.41 -15.81
C PRO A 381 -35.14 -56.91 -16.32
N VAL A 382 -35.24 -57.15 -17.63
CA VAL A 382 -36.50 -57.55 -18.29
C VAL A 382 -36.23 -58.67 -19.29
N THR A 383 -37.13 -59.66 -19.41
CA THR A 383 -37.04 -60.69 -20.47
C THR A 383 -38.18 -60.51 -21.47
N VAL A 384 -37.83 -60.35 -22.75
CA VAL A 384 -38.81 -60.32 -23.84
C VAL A 384 -39.24 -61.76 -24.16
N PRO A 385 -40.55 -62.08 -24.22
CA PRO A 385 -41.02 -63.42 -24.60
C PRO A 385 -40.54 -63.85 -26.00
N PRO A 386 -40.51 -65.16 -26.32
CA PRO A 386 -40.26 -65.62 -27.69
C PRO A 386 -41.42 -65.27 -28.63
N ALA A 387 -41.13 -65.15 -29.93
CA ALA A 387 -42.16 -65.29 -30.95
C ALA A 387 -42.67 -66.74 -31.01
N VAL A 388 -43.97 -66.93 -31.21
CA VAL A 388 -44.62 -68.24 -31.28
C VAL A 388 -45.26 -68.43 -32.67
N THR A 389 -44.66 -69.29 -33.49
CA THR A 389 -45.30 -69.79 -34.71
C THR A 389 -46.28 -70.91 -34.36
N THR A 390 -47.53 -70.78 -34.82
CA THR A 390 -48.50 -71.88 -34.92
C THR A 390 -48.71 -72.26 -36.38
N VAL A 391 -48.76 -73.56 -36.66
CA VAL A 391 -49.07 -74.11 -37.99
C VAL A 391 -50.36 -74.90 -37.89
N SER A 392 -51.26 -74.69 -38.85
CA SER A 392 -52.57 -75.33 -38.92
C SER A 392 -52.95 -75.62 -40.38
N ASP A 393 -53.97 -76.45 -40.58
CA ASP A 393 -54.53 -76.75 -41.92
C ASP A 393 -55.07 -75.51 -42.66
N ARG A 394 -55.24 -74.39 -41.94
CA ARG A 394 -55.66 -73.08 -42.50
C ARG A 394 -54.49 -72.12 -42.75
N GLY A 395 -53.26 -72.50 -42.42
CA GLY A 395 -52.05 -71.71 -42.64
C GLY A 395 -51.15 -71.59 -41.41
N ARG A 396 -50.05 -70.84 -41.59
CA ARG A 396 -49.07 -70.46 -40.56
C ARG A 396 -49.42 -69.08 -40.00
N SER A 397 -49.46 -68.96 -38.68
CA SER A 397 -49.60 -67.68 -37.98
C SER A 397 -48.47 -67.53 -36.95
N THR A 398 -47.88 -66.33 -36.83
CA THR A 398 -46.83 -66.05 -35.86
C THR A 398 -47.24 -64.89 -34.97
N THR A 399 -47.29 -65.13 -33.66
CA THR A 399 -47.50 -64.10 -32.64
C THR A 399 -46.13 -63.70 -32.09
N PHE A 400 -45.75 -62.44 -32.22
CA PHE A 400 -44.48 -61.95 -31.69
C PHE A 400 -44.53 -61.83 -30.16
N GLY A 401 -43.38 -61.99 -29.51
CA GLY A 401 -43.26 -61.76 -28.07
C GLY A 401 -43.07 -60.28 -27.81
N GLU A 402 -43.94 -59.66 -27.01
CA GLU A 402 -43.86 -58.23 -26.69
C GLU A 402 -43.64 -58.00 -25.19
N VAL A 403 -42.88 -56.95 -24.85
CA VAL A 403 -42.83 -56.39 -23.50
C VAL A 403 -42.78 -54.87 -23.59
N VAL A 404 -43.33 -54.19 -22.58
CA VAL A 404 -43.22 -52.73 -22.42
C VAL A 404 -42.30 -52.46 -21.23
N VAL A 405 -41.32 -51.59 -21.43
CA VAL A 405 -40.37 -51.17 -20.40
C VAL A 405 -40.44 -49.66 -20.18
N ASN A 406 -40.32 -49.22 -18.93
CA ASN A 406 -40.09 -47.82 -18.62
C ASN A 406 -38.65 -47.45 -18.95
N VAL A 407 -38.42 -46.22 -19.41
CA VAL A 407 -37.10 -45.70 -19.75
C VAL A 407 -36.90 -44.27 -19.27
N VAL A 408 -35.68 -43.95 -18.84
CA VAL A 408 -35.31 -42.63 -18.28
C VAL A 408 -34.03 -42.12 -18.95
N ALA A 409 -34.04 -40.87 -19.43
CA ALA A 409 -32.89 -40.27 -20.08
C ALA A 409 -31.67 -40.12 -19.14
N ARG A 410 -30.48 -40.35 -19.70
CA ARG A 410 -29.20 -40.09 -19.01
C ARG A 410 -28.90 -38.60 -18.91
N SER A 411 -29.15 -37.85 -19.97
CA SER A 411 -29.07 -36.38 -20.00
C SER A 411 -30.32 -35.72 -19.42
N PRO A 412 -30.18 -34.59 -18.72
CA PRO A 412 -31.31 -33.72 -18.37
C PRO A 412 -31.71 -32.83 -19.56
N GLY A 413 -32.81 -32.08 -19.37
CA GLY A 413 -33.18 -30.97 -20.26
C GLY A 413 -33.91 -31.35 -21.54
N SER A 414 -34.38 -30.34 -22.27
CA SER A 414 -35.14 -30.48 -23.52
C SER A 414 -34.42 -31.28 -24.60
N ALA A 415 -33.08 -31.22 -24.61
CA ALA A 415 -32.23 -32.00 -25.51
C ALA A 415 -32.35 -33.52 -25.30
N SER A 416 -32.90 -33.98 -24.17
CA SER A 416 -33.19 -35.39 -23.91
C SER A 416 -34.51 -35.89 -24.53
N ASN A 417 -35.38 -35.01 -25.03
CA ASN A 417 -36.64 -35.42 -25.63
C ASN A 417 -36.43 -36.04 -27.03
N VAL A 418 -37.13 -37.13 -27.35
CA VAL A 418 -37.03 -37.80 -28.67
C VAL A 418 -38.40 -38.06 -29.31
N GLY A 419 -38.44 -38.01 -30.64
CA GLY A 419 -39.67 -38.30 -31.41
C GLY A 419 -40.08 -39.77 -31.35
N ALA A 420 -41.33 -40.07 -31.73
CA ALA A 420 -41.83 -41.44 -31.78
C ALA A 420 -40.97 -42.32 -32.71
N ASN A 421 -40.61 -43.52 -32.22
CA ASN A 421 -39.73 -44.49 -32.89
C ASN A 421 -38.32 -43.97 -33.28
N ALA A 422 -37.82 -42.92 -32.61
CA ALA A 422 -36.46 -42.41 -32.82
C ALA A 422 -35.35 -43.20 -32.10
N LEU A 423 -35.70 -44.08 -31.15
CA LEU A 423 -34.78 -45.05 -30.54
C LEU A 423 -34.56 -46.21 -31.51
N THR A 424 -33.34 -46.32 -32.02
CA THR A 424 -32.99 -47.25 -33.10
C THR A 424 -32.03 -48.36 -32.68
N GLN A 425 -31.41 -48.25 -31.51
CA GLN A 425 -30.42 -49.21 -31.02
C GLN A 425 -30.66 -49.59 -29.56
N LEU A 426 -30.49 -50.87 -29.23
CA LEU A 426 -30.38 -51.38 -27.86
C LEU A 426 -28.90 -51.74 -27.60
N LEU A 427 -28.31 -51.09 -26.60
CA LEU A 427 -26.95 -51.27 -26.11
C LEU A 427 -26.99 -52.15 -24.86
N ILE A 428 -26.40 -53.34 -24.93
CA ILE A 428 -26.23 -54.23 -23.78
C ILE A 428 -24.73 -54.25 -23.42
N PRO A 429 -24.35 -54.07 -22.14
CA PRO A 429 -22.94 -54.04 -21.74
C PRO A 429 -22.18 -55.30 -22.20
N GLY A 430 -21.10 -55.10 -22.96
CA GLY A 430 -20.24 -56.19 -23.46
C GLY A 430 -20.69 -56.86 -24.77
N THR A 431 -21.83 -56.49 -25.36
CA THR A 431 -22.27 -56.99 -26.68
C THR A 431 -22.19 -55.93 -27.77
N GLN A 432 -22.36 -56.34 -29.04
CA GLN A 432 -22.59 -55.39 -30.13
C GLN A 432 -23.99 -54.73 -30.00
N PRO A 433 -24.18 -53.50 -30.50
CA PRO A 433 -25.49 -52.84 -30.56
C PRO A 433 -26.52 -53.63 -31.38
N ILE A 434 -27.73 -53.79 -30.85
CA ILE A 434 -28.86 -54.42 -31.54
C ILE A 434 -29.67 -53.32 -32.23
N ILE A 435 -29.62 -53.27 -33.57
CA ILE A 435 -30.30 -52.25 -34.38
C ILE A 435 -31.75 -52.71 -34.65
N SER A 436 -32.75 -51.90 -34.26
CA SER A 436 -34.19 -52.21 -34.37
C SER A 436 -34.56 -52.81 -35.72
N ASP A 437 -34.42 -52.04 -36.80
CA ASP A 437 -35.07 -52.38 -38.08
C ASP A 437 -34.24 -53.36 -38.94
N ARG A 438 -33.24 -54.03 -38.33
CA ARG A 438 -32.41 -55.07 -38.93
C ARG A 438 -32.11 -56.26 -37.99
N GLY A 439 -32.60 -56.21 -36.74
CA GLY A 439 -32.25 -57.15 -35.69
C GLY A 439 -33.37 -58.11 -35.30
N ASN A 440 -33.09 -58.94 -34.30
CA ASN A 440 -34.05 -59.90 -33.73
C ASN A 440 -35.09 -59.23 -32.78
N LEU A 441 -34.92 -57.94 -32.50
CA LEU A 441 -35.78 -57.12 -31.64
C LEU A 441 -36.14 -55.84 -32.40
N LEU A 442 -37.44 -55.56 -32.55
CA LEU A 442 -37.94 -54.28 -33.02
C LEU A 442 -38.20 -53.36 -31.82
N ILE A 443 -37.78 -52.10 -31.91
CA ILE A 443 -38.02 -51.08 -30.88
C ILE A 443 -39.16 -50.19 -31.35
N ARG A 444 -40.21 -50.02 -30.55
CA ARG A 444 -41.38 -49.19 -30.88
C ARG A 444 -41.82 -48.34 -29.69
N HIS A 445 -42.03 -47.05 -29.90
CA HIS A 445 -42.43 -46.13 -28.83
C HIS A 445 -43.07 -44.84 -29.38
N ASP A 446 -43.92 -44.23 -28.56
CA ASP A 446 -44.44 -42.88 -28.80
C ASP A 446 -43.37 -41.82 -28.49
N ALA A 447 -43.67 -40.52 -28.68
CA ALA A 447 -42.71 -39.46 -28.36
C ALA A 447 -42.37 -39.47 -26.85
N ILE A 448 -41.07 -39.46 -26.53
CA ILE A 448 -40.58 -39.53 -25.15
C ILE A 448 -40.14 -38.11 -24.74
N GLY A 449 -40.77 -37.58 -23.69
CA GLY A 449 -40.60 -36.20 -23.24
C GLY A 449 -40.50 -36.09 -21.72
N GLY A 450 -40.36 -34.87 -21.20
CA GLY A 450 -40.23 -34.59 -19.76
C GLY A 450 -38.94 -33.87 -19.38
N GLY A 451 -38.01 -33.71 -20.32
CA GLY A 451 -36.95 -32.70 -20.21
C GLY A 451 -37.44 -31.35 -20.71
N GLY A 452 -37.07 -30.27 -20.02
CA GLY A 452 -37.35 -28.89 -20.40
C GLY A 452 -36.15 -27.99 -20.14
N GLU A 453 -36.24 -26.72 -20.52
CA GLU A 453 -35.27 -25.69 -20.09
C GLU A 453 -36.04 -24.64 -19.29
N GLU A 454 -35.48 -24.19 -18.17
CA GLU A 454 -36.05 -23.12 -17.36
C GLU A 454 -34.99 -22.05 -17.06
N MET A 455 -35.43 -20.80 -16.86
CA MET A 455 -34.52 -19.72 -16.46
C MET A 455 -34.19 -19.87 -14.97
N GLN A 456 -32.96 -20.25 -14.67
CA GLN A 456 -32.47 -20.44 -13.30
C GLN A 456 -31.42 -19.39 -12.93
N ARG A 457 -31.47 -18.94 -11.67
CA ARG A 457 -30.43 -18.10 -11.09
C ARG A 457 -29.32 -19.01 -10.59
N ILE A 458 -28.16 -18.95 -11.22
CA ILE A 458 -27.01 -19.84 -10.96
C ILE A 458 -25.84 -18.99 -10.46
N VAL A 459 -25.16 -19.44 -9.41
CA VAL A 459 -24.00 -18.71 -8.86
C VAL A 459 -22.87 -18.68 -9.88
N THR A 460 -22.43 -17.48 -10.28
CA THR A 460 -21.32 -17.28 -11.23
C THR A 460 -20.04 -16.79 -10.55
N GLU A 461 -18.89 -17.11 -11.15
CA GLU A 461 -17.57 -16.61 -10.74
C GLU A 461 -17.52 -15.07 -10.66
N ALA A 462 -18.15 -14.38 -11.61
CA ALA A 462 -18.18 -12.92 -11.64
C ALA A 462 -18.94 -12.32 -10.45
N GLU A 463 -20.01 -12.97 -9.98
CA GLU A 463 -20.76 -12.54 -8.82
C GLU A 463 -20.02 -12.83 -7.51
N VAL A 464 -19.31 -13.96 -7.42
CA VAL A 464 -18.42 -14.29 -6.30
C VAL A 464 -17.28 -13.27 -6.20
N GLN A 465 -16.56 -13.02 -7.30
CA GLN A 465 -15.44 -12.09 -7.35
C GLN A 465 -15.85 -10.65 -7.01
N ARG A 466 -17.08 -10.22 -7.38
CA ARG A 466 -17.66 -8.93 -7.01
C ARG A 466 -17.81 -8.75 -5.49
N VAL A 467 -18.02 -9.84 -4.75
CA VAL A 467 -18.26 -9.85 -3.29
C VAL A 467 -17.00 -10.19 -2.49
N LEU A 468 -16.01 -10.84 -3.11
CA LEU A 468 -14.75 -11.24 -2.47
C LEU A 468 -13.97 -10.06 -1.84
N GLY A 469 -13.97 -8.88 -2.46
CA GLY A 469 -13.31 -7.69 -1.90
C GLY A 469 -13.91 -7.22 -0.56
N GLU A 470 -15.23 -7.33 -0.41
CA GLU A 470 -15.92 -7.07 0.86
C GLU A 470 -15.60 -8.18 1.87
N ALA A 471 -15.63 -9.44 1.44
CA ALA A 471 -15.30 -10.60 2.28
C ALA A 471 -13.89 -10.51 2.90
N LEU A 472 -12.88 -10.17 2.09
CA LEU A 472 -11.49 -10.02 2.53
C LEU A 472 -11.31 -8.80 3.45
N THR A 473 -12.04 -7.71 3.21
CA THR A 473 -12.05 -6.53 4.10
C THR A 473 -12.66 -6.87 5.46
N GLY A 474 -13.76 -7.63 5.48
CA GLY A 474 -14.38 -8.16 6.70
C GLY A 474 -13.48 -9.15 7.45
N LEU A 475 -12.76 -10.01 6.70
CA LEU A 475 -11.77 -10.95 7.23
C LEU A 475 -10.61 -10.22 7.92
N TYR A 476 -10.03 -9.20 7.28
CA TYR A 476 -8.95 -8.39 7.87
C TYR A 476 -9.40 -7.69 9.16
N ASN A 477 -10.58 -7.05 9.15
CA ASN A 477 -11.14 -6.41 10.34
C ASN A 477 -11.43 -7.42 11.47
N THR A 478 -11.91 -8.62 11.12
CA THR A 478 -12.11 -9.72 12.09
C THR A 478 -10.78 -10.21 12.65
N GLY A 479 -9.77 -10.38 11.81
CA GLY A 479 -8.40 -10.75 12.18
C GLY A 479 -7.79 -9.79 13.20
N MET A 480 -7.85 -8.48 12.93
CA MET A 480 -7.40 -7.44 13.87
C MET A 480 -8.11 -7.52 15.22
N GLN A 481 -9.43 -7.73 15.23
CA GLN A 481 -10.21 -7.87 16.48
C GLN A 481 -9.82 -9.14 17.26
N GLN A 482 -9.56 -10.26 16.57
CA GLN A 482 -9.14 -11.49 17.24
C GLN A 482 -7.70 -11.39 17.76
N LEU A 483 -6.75 -10.81 17.01
CA LEU A 483 -5.39 -10.51 17.50
C LEU A 483 -5.43 -9.60 18.74
N ALA A 484 -6.26 -8.56 18.74
CA ALA A 484 -6.39 -7.64 19.87
C ALA A 484 -6.99 -8.29 21.13
N ARG A 485 -7.69 -9.44 21.01
CA ARG A 485 -8.21 -10.22 22.15
C ARG A 485 -7.16 -11.15 22.78
N GLN A 486 -6.05 -11.41 22.10
CA GLN A 486 -4.97 -12.31 22.56
C GLN A 486 -3.91 -11.60 23.43
N ILE A 487 -4.08 -10.29 23.71
CA ILE A 487 -3.12 -9.48 24.46
C ILE A 487 -3.77 -8.74 25.62
N ASP A 488 -3.01 -8.50 26.70
CA ASP A 488 -3.36 -7.46 27.65
C ASP A 488 -3.08 -6.08 27.01
N GLN A 489 -4.15 -5.47 26.50
CA GLN A 489 -4.12 -4.18 25.84
C GLN A 489 -3.62 -3.04 26.75
N ASN A 490 -3.58 -3.21 28.07
CA ASN A 490 -3.06 -2.19 29.00
C ASN A 490 -1.53 -2.09 28.92
N VAL A 491 -0.85 -3.21 28.65
CA VAL A 491 0.61 -3.31 28.61
C VAL A 491 1.15 -3.31 27.18
N LEU A 492 0.51 -4.06 26.29
CA LEU A 492 0.94 -4.25 24.90
C LEU A 492 -0.05 -3.63 23.92
N ALA A 493 0.42 -3.36 22.71
CA ALA A 493 -0.40 -3.09 21.53
C ALA A 493 0.13 -3.90 20.35
N ILE A 494 -0.75 -4.34 19.46
CA ILE A 494 -0.36 -4.90 18.16
C ILE A 494 0.32 -3.79 17.36
N ASP A 495 1.54 -4.03 16.87
CA ASP A 495 2.18 -3.11 15.92
C ASP A 495 1.51 -3.29 14.55
N PRO A 496 0.81 -2.27 14.01
CA PRO A 496 0.05 -2.40 12.77
C PRO A 496 0.94 -2.66 11.55
N THR A 497 2.24 -2.31 11.63
CA THR A 497 3.21 -2.60 10.55
C THR A 497 3.73 -4.04 10.57
N THR A 498 3.21 -4.88 11.47
CA THR A 498 3.57 -6.30 11.63
C THR A 498 2.39 -7.26 11.42
N ILE A 499 1.23 -6.79 10.96
CA ILE A 499 0.08 -7.67 10.73
C ILE A 499 0.30 -8.48 9.45
N PHE A 500 0.39 -9.81 9.57
CA PHE A 500 0.53 -10.75 8.46
C PHE A 500 -0.54 -11.85 8.53
N PRO A 501 -1.29 -12.14 7.43
CA PRO A 501 -1.26 -11.40 6.17
C PRO A 501 -1.79 -9.96 6.33
N SER A 502 -1.16 -9.00 5.64
CA SER A 502 -1.65 -7.62 5.58
C SER A 502 -2.85 -7.51 4.63
N SER A 503 -3.51 -6.35 4.61
CA SER A 503 -4.56 -6.06 3.61
C SER A 503 -4.06 -6.10 2.17
N ILE A 504 -2.74 -5.99 1.94
CA ILE A 504 -2.11 -6.11 0.61
C ILE A 504 -1.78 -7.58 0.31
N ASP A 505 -1.28 -8.36 1.29
CA ASP A 505 -1.05 -9.79 1.10
C ASP A 505 -2.39 -10.51 0.83
N LEU A 506 -3.48 -10.12 1.51
CA LEU A 506 -4.84 -10.67 1.31
C LEU A 506 -5.42 -10.46 -0.10
N ALA A 507 -4.83 -9.62 -0.95
CA ALA A 507 -5.21 -9.54 -2.37
C ALA A 507 -4.70 -10.75 -3.19
N GLN A 508 -3.81 -11.58 -2.61
CA GLN A 508 -3.22 -12.78 -3.23
C GLN A 508 -3.99 -14.02 -2.74
N PRO A 509 -4.49 -14.91 -3.62
CA PRO A 509 -5.19 -16.14 -3.23
C PRO A 509 -4.41 -17.06 -2.28
N GLU A 510 -3.08 -16.95 -2.27
CA GLU A 510 -2.17 -17.71 -1.42
C GLU A 510 -2.18 -17.27 0.06
N ALA A 511 -2.82 -16.14 0.40
CA ALA A 511 -2.84 -15.57 1.75
C ALA A 511 -4.07 -15.98 2.60
N TYR A 512 -5.01 -16.75 2.03
CA TYR A 512 -6.22 -17.21 2.70
C TYR A 512 -6.62 -18.62 2.24
N ASP A 513 -7.48 -19.30 3.01
CA ASP A 513 -7.99 -20.62 2.66
C ASP A 513 -8.95 -20.50 1.45
N PRO A 514 -8.99 -21.50 0.53
CA PRO A 514 -9.89 -21.49 -0.63
C PRO A 514 -11.34 -21.17 -0.23
N PRO A 515 -11.97 -20.11 -0.79
CA PRO A 515 -13.26 -19.64 -0.31
C PRO A 515 -14.38 -20.68 -0.41
N LEU A 516 -15.14 -20.83 0.67
CA LEU A 516 -16.32 -21.70 0.71
C LEU A 516 -17.53 -20.92 0.20
N ILE A 517 -18.17 -21.46 -0.85
CA ILE A 517 -19.27 -20.83 -1.59
C ILE A 517 -20.50 -21.73 -1.48
N GLU A 518 -21.58 -21.22 -0.90
CA GLU A 518 -22.82 -21.97 -0.64
C GLU A 518 -24.05 -21.26 -1.24
N PRO A 519 -24.74 -21.83 -2.25
CA PRO A 519 -24.38 -23.04 -2.98
C PRO A 519 -23.16 -22.80 -3.90
N PRO A 520 -22.43 -23.85 -4.31
CA PRO A 520 -21.25 -23.71 -5.17
C PRO A 520 -21.52 -23.05 -6.53
N ILE A 521 -20.47 -22.51 -7.15
CA ILE A 521 -20.50 -21.99 -8.52
C ILE A 521 -21.06 -23.05 -9.48
N GLY A 522 -21.97 -22.64 -10.36
CA GLY A 522 -22.68 -23.54 -11.28
C GLY A 522 -23.90 -24.26 -10.69
N GLN A 523 -24.24 -24.06 -9.41
CA GLN A 523 -25.50 -24.52 -8.81
C GLN A 523 -26.56 -23.42 -8.78
N PRO A 524 -27.85 -23.78 -8.86
CA PRO A 524 -28.95 -22.82 -8.73
C PRO A 524 -29.15 -22.35 -7.28
N VAL A 525 -29.61 -21.11 -7.11
CA VAL A 525 -30.13 -20.55 -5.85
C VAL A 525 -31.67 -20.58 -5.82
N ASP A 526 -32.26 -20.44 -4.64
CA ASP A 526 -33.70 -20.28 -4.46
C ASP A 526 -34.21 -19.03 -5.21
N PRO A 527 -35.15 -19.16 -6.18
CA PRO A 527 -35.72 -18.00 -6.87
C PRO A 527 -36.42 -16.99 -5.95
N ALA A 528 -36.94 -17.43 -4.79
CA ALA A 528 -37.57 -16.56 -3.80
C ALA A 528 -36.54 -15.81 -2.92
N ASN A 529 -35.31 -16.30 -2.85
CA ASN A 529 -34.21 -15.69 -2.10
C ASN A 529 -32.87 -15.95 -2.82
N PRO A 530 -32.56 -15.20 -3.90
CA PRO A 530 -31.48 -15.52 -4.83
C PRO A 530 -30.12 -15.06 -4.29
N VAL A 531 -29.70 -15.64 -3.17
CA VAL A 531 -28.45 -15.33 -2.47
C VAL A 531 -27.53 -16.53 -2.37
N PHE A 532 -26.23 -16.27 -2.40
CA PHE A 532 -25.19 -17.22 -2.02
C PHE A 532 -24.39 -16.67 -0.83
N ARG A 533 -23.74 -17.55 -0.09
CA ARG A 533 -22.82 -17.21 1.00
C ARG A 533 -21.39 -17.41 0.53
N LEU A 534 -20.55 -16.43 0.78
CA LEU A 534 -19.11 -16.50 0.59
C LEU A 534 -18.45 -16.45 1.96
N THR A 535 -17.77 -17.52 2.35
CA THR A 535 -17.00 -17.61 3.59
C THR A 535 -15.52 -17.70 3.26
N VAL A 536 -14.73 -16.81 3.86
CA VAL A 536 -13.27 -16.74 3.75
C VAL A 536 -12.63 -16.90 5.14
N SER A 537 -11.46 -17.53 5.20
CA SER A 537 -10.71 -17.73 6.43
C SER A 537 -9.20 -17.61 6.22
N THR A 538 -8.49 -17.24 7.28
CA THR A 538 -7.02 -17.29 7.31
C THR A 538 -6.52 -17.23 8.76
N ARG A 539 -5.23 -17.51 8.95
CA ARG A 539 -4.52 -17.34 10.23
C ARG A 539 -3.74 -16.04 10.23
N PHE A 540 -4.20 -15.09 11.04
CA PHE A 540 -3.47 -13.85 11.30
C PHE A 540 -2.36 -14.02 12.33
N SER A 541 -1.35 -13.20 12.20
CA SER A 541 -0.18 -13.14 13.08
C SER A 541 0.35 -11.70 13.16
N ALA A 542 0.88 -11.30 14.31
CA ALA A 542 1.49 -9.99 14.49
C ALA A 542 2.47 -9.96 15.67
N LEU A 543 3.21 -8.87 15.79
CA LEU A 543 4.04 -8.57 16.96
C LEU A 543 3.31 -7.60 17.89
N ALA A 544 3.19 -7.98 19.15
CA ALA A 544 2.66 -7.13 20.21
C ALA A 544 3.81 -6.49 20.99
N THR A 545 3.98 -5.19 20.83
CA THR A 545 5.03 -4.38 21.46
C THR A 545 4.51 -3.58 22.65
N PRO A 546 5.37 -3.15 23.60
CA PRO A 546 5.01 -2.10 24.55
C PRO A 546 4.56 -0.83 23.81
N ARG A 547 3.48 -0.19 24.27
CA ARG A 547 2.76 0.89 23.55
C ARG A 547 3.64 2.05 23.01
N GLU A 548 4.77 2.34 23.65
CA GLU A 548 5.68 3.44 23.24
C GLU A 548 6.83 2.98 22.33
N ARG A 549 7.06 1.66 22.21
CA ARG A 549 8.22 1.00 21.57
C ARG A 549 7.79 0.16 20.36
N LEU A 550 7.21 0.78 19.34
CA LEU A 550 6.94 0.14 18.04
C LEU A 550 8.21 -0.48 17.44
N VAL A 551 8.04 -1.52 16.60
CA VAL A 551 9.14 -2.31 16.02
C VAL A 551 10.13 -1.43 15.25
N SER A 552 9.62 -0.45 14.49
CA SER A 552 10.44 0.54 13.77
C SER A 552 11.39 1.31 14.69
N ARG A 553 10.91 1.84 15.82
CA ARG A 553 11.73 2.53 16.83
C ARG A 553 12.70 1.61 17.55
N GLN A 554 12.34 0.34 17.73
CA GLN A 554 13.25 -0.64 18.33
C GLN A 554 14.40 -0.99 17.38
N LEU A 555 14.13 -1.10 16.06
CA LEU A 555 15.16 -1.37 15.05
C LEU A 555 16.27 -0.31 15.01
N GLU A 556 15.94 0.98 15.19
CA GLU A 556 16.94 2.08 15.28
C GLU A 556 18.03 1.81 16.34
N LEU A 557 17.67 1.13 17.44
CA LEU A 557 18.58 0.81 18.54
C LEU A 557 19.14 -0.63 18.45
N VAL A 558 18.32 -1.57 17.99
CA VAL A 558 18.63 -3.00 17.94
C VAL A 558 19.56 -3.36 16.79
N VAL A 559 19.41 -2.74 15.61
CA VAL A 559 20.22 -3.07 14.42
C VAL A 559 21.71 -2.84 14.66
N PRO A 560 22.16 -1.67 15.20
CA PRO A 560 23.56 -1.48 15.56
C PRO A 560 24.08 -2.53 16.57
N GLN A 561 23.28 -2.88 17.58
CA GLN A 561 23.68 -3.82 18.64
C GLN A 561 23.78 -5.27 18.14
N HIS A 562 22.84 -5.70 17.31
CA HIS A 562 22.84 -7.02 16.65
C HIS A 562 24.08 -7.21 15.78
N PHE A 563 24.44 -6.19 15.00
CA PHE A 563 25.62 -6.25 14.13
C PHE A 563 26.95 -6.09 14.89
N LEU A 564 27.04 -5.20 15.89
CA LEU A 564 28.25 -5.04 16.71
C LEU A 564 28.59 -6.28 17.55
N GLN A 565 27.60 -7.10 17.91
CA GLN A 565 27.82 -8.40 18.54
C GLN A 565 28.30 -9.47 17.54
N ARG A 566 28.11 -9.27 16.23
CA ARG A 566 28.41 -10.23 15.17
C ARG A 566 29.69 -9.90 14.41
N THR A 567 30.81 -9.97 15.10
CA THR A 567 32.18 -9.83 14.55
C THR A 567 32.54 -8.38 14.18
N ALA A 568 33.84 -8.09 14.01
CA ALA A 568 34.33 -6.81 13.51
C ALA A 568 34.00 -6.65 12.01
N LEU A 569 32.83 -6.08 11.71
CA LEU A 569 32.37 -5.78 10.34
C LEU A 569 33.22 -4.70 9.67
N CYS A 570 33.69 -3.73 10.46
CA CYS A 570 34.59 -2.66 10.03
C CYS A 570 35.97 -2.80 10.69
N ASN A 571 36.98 -2.16 10.11
CA ASN A 571 38.33 -2.11 10.66
C ASN A 571 38.38 -1.18 11.90
N PRO A 572 39.34 -1.33 12.84
CA PRO A 572 39.38 -0.53 14.08
C PRO A 572 39.55 0.99 13.90
N ASN A 573 39.95 1.43 12.72
CA ASN A 573 40.10 2.82 12.27
C ASN A 573 38.87 3.37 11.52
N GLU A 574 37.86 2.54 11.25
CA GLU A 574 36.64 2.91 10.54
C GLU A 574 35.47 3.10 11.51
N ARG A 575 34.59 4.07 11.23
CA ARG A 575 33.29 4.20 11.93
C ARG A 575 32.25 3.30 11.26
N VAL A 576 31.46 2.62 12.08
CA VAL A 576 30.30 1.83 11.63
C VAL A 576 29.07 2.73 11.53
N GLY A 577 28.51 2.85 10.34
CA GLY A 577 27.15 3.36 10.10
C GLY A 577 26.23 2.25 9.64
N PHE A 578 24.93 2.39 9.90
CA PHE A 578 23.90 1.43 9.50
C PHE A 578 22.82 2.15 8.71
N ASP A 579 22.50 1.62 7.53
CA ASP A 579 21.38 2.05 6.70
C ASP A 579 20.37 0.89 6.60
N VAL A 580 19.10 1.17 6.91
CA VAL A 580 18.02 0.16 6.93
C VAL A 580 17.04 0.51 5.82
N ALA A 581 17.30 -0.04 4.63
CA ALA A 581 16.50 0.17 3.43
C ALA A 581 15.08 -0.41 3.54
N GLY A 582 14.83 -1.35 4.45
CA GLY A 582 13.50 -1.84 4.77
C GLY A 582 13.51 -3.04 5.73
N TRP A 583 12.33 -3.39 6.24
CA TRP A 583 12.12 -4.55 7.10
C TRP A 583 10.76 -5.20 6.83
N ARG A 584 10.61 -6.50 7.11
CA ARG A 584 9.36 -7.26 6.91
C ARG A 584 9.13 -8.27 8.04
N TRP A 585 7.88 -8.46 8.42
CA TRP A 585 7.42 -9.61 9.20
C TRP A 585 6.72 -10.62 8.29
N ASP A 586 7.03 -11.92 8.43
CA ASP A 586 6.50 -13.02 7.59
C ASP A 586 5.52 -13.96 8.32
N GLY A 587 5.08 -13.59 9.53
CA GLY A 587 4.29 -14.46 10.42
C GLY A 587 5.11 -15.40 11.32
N SER A 588 6.43 -15.47 11.11
CA SER A 588 7.37 -16.29 11.88
C SER A 588 8.66 -15.57 12.29
N LYS A 589 9.16 -14.64 11.46
CA LYS A 589 10.45 -13.95 11.57
C LYS A 589 10.28 -12.48 11.20
N LEU A 590 11.12 -11.65 11.81
CA LEU A 590 11.38 -10.29 11.38
C LEU A 590 12.70 -10.27 10.60
N THR A 591 12.65 -9.90 9.33
CA THR A 591 13.84 -9.75 8.47
C THR A 591 14.11 -8.29 8.15
N ILE A 592 15.38 -7.94 7.99
CA ILE A 592 15.83 -6.60 7.59
C ILE A 592 16.71 -6.64 6.34
N ASN A 593 16.63 -5.56 5.56
CA ASN A 593 17.40 -5.32 4.35
C ASN A 593 18.06 -3.94 4.45
N GLY A 594 19.31 -3.81 4.02
CA GLY A 594 20.08 -2.57 4.22
C GLY A 594 21.57 -2.73 3.95
N ALA A 595 22.38 -1.86 4.53
CA ALA A 595 23.84 -1.94 4.43
C ALA A 595 24.56 -1.45 5.70
N VAL A 596 25.71 -2.06 5.98
CA VAL A 596 26.69 -1.57 6.95
C VAL A 596 27.72 -0.73 6.19
N THR A 597 27.85 0.55 6.54
CA THR A 597 28.80 1.46 5.89
C THR A 597 29.95 1.75 6.84
N CYS A 598 31.13 1.28 6.49
CA CYS A 598 32.37 1.52 7.21
C CYS A 598 33.08 2.74 6.60
N THR A 599 33.28 3.80 7.39
CA THR A 599 33.88 5.06 6.92
C THR A 599 35.16 5.37 7.70
N GLU A 600 36.30 5.42 7.01
CA GLU A 600 37.57 5.87 7.55
C GLU A 600 37.67 7.40 7.49
N TYR A 601 38.04 8.01 8.62
CA TYR A 601 38.20 9.46 8.76
C TYR A 601 39.67 9.82 8.99
N GLY A 602 40.14 10.80 8.22
CA GLY A 602 41.47 11.41 8.40
C GLY A 602 41.49 12.43 9.55
N VAL A 603 42.64 13.07 9.73
CA VAL A 603 42.83 14.12 10.76
C VAL A 603 42.81 15.49 10.08
N ILE A 604 41.98 16.42 10.57
CA ILE A 604 42.08 17.83 10.14
C ILE A 604 43.37 18.41 10.73
N THR A 605 44.27 18.91 9.87
CA THR A 605 45.50 19.57 10.32
C THR A 605 45.21 20.96 10.89
N THR A 606 46.11 21.46 11.72
CA THR A 606 46.09 22.86 12.19
C THR A 606 46.05 23.84 11.02
N ASP A 607 46.81 23.54 9.98
CA ASP A 607 46.99 24.40 8.81
C ASP A 607 45.69 24.53 8.02
N THR A 608 44.93 23.43 7.88
CA THR A 608 43.58 23.44 7.29
C THR A 608 42.58 24.23 8.15
N LEU A 609 42.60 24.06 9.48
CA LEU A 609 41.74 24.86 10.38
C LEU A 609 42.04 26.36 10.30
N ASP A 610 43.32 26.73 10.22
CA ASP A 610 43.76 28.12 10.11
C ASP A 610 43.56 28.69 8.69
N GLN A 611 43.58 27.86 7.64
CA GLN A 611 43.19 28.25 6.28
C GLN A 611 41.67 28.52 6.21
N ILE A 612 40.85 27.64 6.78
CA ILE A 612 39.39 27.82 6.89
C ILE A 612 39.07 29.08 7.71
N ARG A 613 39.72 29.28 8.87
CA ARG A 613 39.50 30.50 9.70
C ARG A 613 39.76 31.77 8.91
N ARG A 614 40.88 31.84 8.17
CA ARG A 614 41.26 33.00 7.35
C ARG A 614 40.32 33.24 6.17
N ALA A 615 39.85 32.18 5.51
CA ALA A 615 38.91 32.30 4.39
C ALA A 615 37.52 32.84 4.82
N LEU A 616 37.15 32.64 6.09
CA LEU A 616 35.83 32.99 6.63
C LEU A 616 35.76 34.38 7.30
N VAL A 617 36.86 35.14 7.34
CA VAL A 617 36.91 36.48 7.96
C VAL A 617 36.05 37.47 7.17
N GLY A 618 35.05 38.06 7.83
CA GLY A 618 34.15 39.06 7.23
C GLY A 618 33.19 38.55 6.16
N ALA A 619 33.19 37.25 5.87
CA ALA A 619 32.33 36.64 4.85
C ALA A 619 30.83 36.79 5.19
N SER A 620 29.96 36.96 4.18
CA SER A 620 28.52 36.77 4.41
C SER A 620 28.23 35.29 4.66
N ARG A 621 27.07 34.96 5.25
CA ARG A 621 26.72 33.56 5.50
C ARG A 621 26.70 32.71 4.22
N SER A 622 26.21 33.24 3.09
CA SER A 622 26.20 32.53 1.80
C SER A 622 27.61 32.32 1.24
N ASP A 623 28.52 33.28 1.43
CA ASP A 623 29.92 33.12 1.03
C ASP A 623 30.62 32.08 1.92
N ALA A 624 30.34 32.11 3.23
CA ALA A 624 30.86 31.15 4.20
C ALA A 624 30.38 29.70 3.92
N GLU A 625 29.10 29.53 3.56
CA GLU A 625 28.55 28.25 3.11
C GLU A 625 29.24 27.79 1.82
N THR A 626 29.42 28.68 0.84
CA THR A 626 30.12 28.37 -0.43
C THR A 626 31.58 27.98 -0.22
N ILE A 627 32.31 28.70 0.64
CA ILE A 627 33.71 28.46 0.99
C ILE A 627 33.87 27.11 1.70
N LEU A 628 33.05 26.82 2.71
CA LEU A 628 33.10 25.53 3.40
C LEU A 628 32.69 24.37 2.49
N GLN A 629 31.71 24.58 1.59
CA GLN A 629 31.38 23.60 0.56
C GLN A 629 32.54 23.36 -0.41
N GLN A 630 33.35 24.38 -0.74
CA GLN A 630 34.58 24.22 -1.52
C GLN A 630 35.64 23.40 -0.77
N PHE A 631 35.86 23.63 0.53
CA PHE A 631 36.75 22.79 1.34
C PHE A 631 36.27 21.34 1.45
N ALA A 632 34.95 21.11 1.48
CA ALA A 632 34.36 19.77 1.44
C ALA A 632 34.56 19.08 0.08
N GLN A 633 34.34 19.80 -1.04
CA GLN A 633 34.61 19.31 -2.40
C GLN A 633 36.09 18.98 -2.65
N GLN A 634 37.00 19.68 -1.95
CA GLN A 634 38.44 19.38 -1.96
C GLN A 634 38.84 18.19 -1.07
N GLY A 635 37.89 17.56 -0.37
CA GLY A 635 38.17 16.44 0.54
C GLY A 635 38.97 16.84 1.78
N LEU A 636 38.95 18.11 2.19
CA LEU A 636 39.67 18.62 3.35
C LEU A 636 38.84 18.60 4.65
N ILE A 637 37.50 18.53 4.52
CA ILE A 637 36.52 18.34 5.59
C ILE A 637 35.36 17.47 5.09
N SER A 638 34.63 16.78 5.98
CA SER A 638 33.42 16.00 5.62
C SER A 638 32.12 16.78 5.76
N ASP A 639 32.01 17.59 6.80
CA ASP A 639 30.82 18.35 7.16
C ASP A 639 31.21 19.73 7.72
N TYR A 640 30.23 20.60 7.89
CA TYR A 640 30.39 21.86 8.61
C TYR A 640 29.09 22.29 9.30
N SER A 641 29.25 23.08 10.37
CA SER A 641 28.14 23.71 11.09
C SER A 641 28.48 25.17 11.35
N LEU A 642 27.68 26.06 10.74
CA LEU A 642 27.75 27.51 10.88
C LEU A 642 26.72 28.00 11.91
N PRO A 643 27.02 29.08 12.66
CA PRO A 643 26.04 29.72 13.53
C PRO A 643 24.98 30.49 12.75
N ALA A 644 23.85 30.79 13.39
CA ALA A 644 22.74 31.57 12.83
C ALA A 644 23.03 33.10 12.82
N VAL A 645 24.13 33.51 12.19
CA VAL A 645 24.48 34.93 11.95
C VAL A 645 24.42 35.27 10.46
N GLN A 646 24.22 36.54 10.11
CA GLN A 646 24.12 36.99 8.71
C GLN A 646 25.49 37.23 8.06
N THR A 647 26.45 37.72 8.85
CA THR A 647 27.84 37.97 8.46
C THR A 647 28.77 37.45 9.55
N LEU A 648 29.93 36.93 9.15
CA LEU A 648 30.97 36.50 10.07
C LEU A 648 31.83 37.69 10.53
N PRO A 649 32.44 37.63 11.73
CA PRO A 649 33.30 38.71 12.22
C PRO A 649 34.42 39.09 11.24
N GLY A 650 34.63 40.40 11.05
CA GLY A 650 35.73 40.95 10.23
C GLY A 650 37.13 40.79 10.85
N PHE A 651 37.29 39.97 11.89
CA PHE A 651 38.55 39.66 12.54
C PHE A 651 38.65 38.16 12.82
N ASP A 652 39.80 37.57 12.51
CA ASP A 652 40.08 36.14 12.68
C ASP A 652 40.03 35.68 14.15
N PHE A 653 40.52 36.49 15.09
CA PHE A 653 40.52 36.18 16.52
C PHE A 653 39.11 36.04 17.14
N LEU A 654 38.06 36.47 16.43
CA LEU A 654 36.65 36.27 16.78
C LEU A 654 36.04 34.99 16.16
N ILE A 655 36.75 34.33 15.23
CA ILE A 655 36.28 33.11 14.53
C ILE A 655 37.01 31.86 15.07
N ASP A 656 36.26 31.05 15.81
CA ASP A 656 36.73 29.84 16.47
C ASP A 656 36.32 28.60 15.66
N VAL A 657 37.11 28.29 14.63
CA VAL A 657 36.96 27.05 13.84
C VAL A 657 37.51 25.87 14.64
N ARG A 658 36.66 24.89 14.94
CA ARG A 658 37.02 23.68 15.68
C ARG A 658 36.66 22.42 14.89
N PRO A 659 37.43 21.32 15.01
CA PRO A 659 36.93 20.02 14.59
C PRO A 659 35.65 19.68 15.35
N THR A 660 34.72 18.95 14.72
CA THR A 660 33.61 18.32 15.45
C THR A 660 34.20 17.35 16.47
N SER A 661 34.04 17.69 17.76
CA SER A 661 34.53 16.86 18.86
C SER A 661 33.88 15.49 18.77
N THR A 662 34.66 14.47 18.44
CA THR A 662 34.19 13.12 18.18
C THR A 662 33.63 12.48 19.44
N THR A 663 32.33 12.59 19.66
CA THR A 663 31.61 11.67 20.54
C THR A 663 31.78 10.25 20.01
N SER A 664 32.11 9.36 20.95
CA SER A 664 32.17 7.91 20.81
C SER A 664 30.77 7.30 20.88
#